data_AF-A0A842I3V4-F1
#
_entry.id   AF-A0A842I3V4-F1
#
_cell.length_a   1.000
_cell.length_b   1.000
_cell.length_c   1.000
_cell.angle_alpha   90.00
_cell.angle_beta   90.00
_cell.angle_gamma   90.00
#
_symmetry.space_group_name_H-M   'P 1'
#
loop_
_entity.id
_entity.type
_entity.pdbx_description
1 polymer ?
#
loop_
_entity_poly.entity_id
_entity_poly.type
_entity_poly.pdbx_seq_one_letter_code
_entity_poly.pdbx_strand_id
1 'polypeptide(L)'
;MSTLPQNFFNHDAQAGGFFPLAHVGIEIESIGNRQNTLIEGIRGTGKTHILKMLKRYHLSSFAKSRILPVYVSLAEISEHSKKDPDEFRVQLYARIVSTAIETLEANKHHLSPNRGVVTGAVRLMLRGLGLDGYFGVENLDKSIDQVKTIADELLFKLSYDITAADLKNFRSSSSGLKNAGVASTDLKMSSQGVGSLGASVSLSSEESLSNTHTDEESVRLLGSRLSHRNASQFMINFLQQVQIILDLEHTLILLDECSEAGREAQVEIFRFFKAIRGSTSKLSDKEHCAFFVGSVYPRSETYYPSREVDGFSFEPGQDCGVEFVQWDEAEPESYMKFFEQMLIARARAVFGFEGTIANFISRFYDGRKTFNHIAICAGGTPRRFWEIHKRSYDSGTNKVSFPRAKIAIQEIVNEQTLGHTSLTTNDHAIVQHVIKVLTLKNEEARAKSKTSKNKVPQGIYFSATQQNSAHFGRLIMQGAIFDKSRMKSRRHSLRPHPIFALDTAIAYSNRVIPEVNFDIVAEQDFPKLTEDGFAHAASFEPPSRQGDKSWTIESVFKAYSSSPPTSSLKKLSPVIERGFIKAIRPNGNAFVTVLDGGSDAFVSKAEMAKLIAGGATKGAEVTFTISKNNLGRQASNLRLVEKGPTDDRAKLLQDVAQFIKNAVRVEAEIPLARLALDIKNHFGDEIGEQGWIGHKKFSGLVSSLPLEGVKLELDSSPGFIRRID
;
A
#
# COMPACT_ATOMS: atom_id res chain seq x y z
N MET A 1 34.57 -22.79 -18.24
CA MET A 1 33.12 -22.70 -18.53
C MET A 1 32.82 -21.53 -19.47
N SER A 2 32.39 -21.78 -20.70
CA SER A 2 32.04 -20.72 -21.68
C SER A 2 30.61 -20.21 -21.54
N THR A 3 29.74 -20.90 -20.79
CA THR A 3 28.30 -20.61 -20.69
C THR A 3 27.87 -20.50 -19.23
N LEU A 4 26.84 -19.69 -18.95
CA LEU A 4 26.22 -19.64 -17.63
C LEU A 4 25.23 -20.79 -17.49
N PRO A 5 25.24 -21.54 -16.36
CA PRO A 5 24.30 -22.61 -16.15
C PRO A 5 22.89 -22.06 -15.96
N GLN A 6 21.86 -22.80 -16.39
CA GLN A 6 20.48 -22.31 -16.42
C GLN A 6 19.96 -21.91 -15.02
N ASN A 7 20.41 -22.60 -13.97
CA ASN A 7 20.09 -22.31 -12.58
C ASN A 7 20.73 -21.02 -12.03
N PHE A 8 21.70 -20.43 -12.75
CA PHE A 8 22.34 -19.17 -12.36
C PHE A 8 21.31 -18.04 -12.21
N PHE A 9 20.36 -17.97 -13.15
CA PHE A 9 19.33 -16.93 -13.22
C PHE A 9 18.05 -17.26 -12.46
N ASN A 10 17.96 -18.46 -11.88
CA ASN A 10 16.77 -18.83 -11.13
C ASN A 10 16.67 -17.97 -9.87
N HIS A 11 15.61 -17.17 -9.77
CA HIS A 11 15.34 -16.44 -8.54
C HIS A 11 15.06 -17.45 -7.41
N ASP A 12 15.61 -17.19 -6.23
CA ASP A 12 15.61 -18.10 -5.08
C ASP A 12 14.20 -18.53 -4.62
N ALA A 13 13.21 -17.66 -4.83
CA ALA A 13 11.80 -17.98 -4.58
C ALA A 13 11.13 -18.92 -5.61
N GLN A 14 11.69 -19.11 -6.81
CA GLN A 14 11.00 -19.75 -7.94
C GLN A 14 11.53 -21.14 -8.32
N ALA A 15 12.62 -21.62 -7.71
CA ALA A 15 13.28 -22.85 -8.18
C ALA A 15 13.78 -23.80 -7.07
N GLY A 16 13.29 -23.68 -5.84
CA GLY A 16 13.71 -24.57 -4.73
C GLY A 16 15.19 -24.44 -4.31
N GLY A 17 15.95 -23.53 -4.91
CA GLY A 17 17.31 -23.19 -4.50
C GLY A 17 17.31 -21.95 -3.62
N PHE A 18 17.53 -22.13 -2.32
CA PHE A 18 17.78 -21.01 -1.40
C PHE A 18 19.29 -20.75 -1.33
N PHE A 19 19.76 -19.62 -1.87
CA PHE A 19 21.18 -19.25 -1.92
C PHE A 19 21.45 -18.06 -0.99
N PRO A 20 21.55 -18.28 0.33
CA PRO A 20 21.70 -17.20 1.32
C PRO A 20 22.94 -16.33 1.07
N LEU A 21 23.99 -16.89 0.47
CA LEU A 21 25.21 -16.16 0.14
C LEU A 21 25.00 -15.11 -0.97
N ALA A 22 23.92 -15.20 -1.77
CA ALA A 22 23.64 -14.25 -2.84
C ALA A 22 23.06 -12.91 -2.33
N HIS A 23 22.53 -12.85 -1.11
CA HIS A 23 22.00 -11.61 -0.51
C HIS A 23 23.10 -10.91 0.31
N VAL A 24 23.93 -10.15 -0.38
CA VAL A 24 25.05 -9.37 0.15
C VAL A 24 24.61 -8.01 0.72
N GLY A 25 25.43 -7.39 1.57
CA GLY A 25 25.16 -6.04 2.10
C GLY A 25 24.07 -5.95 3.19
N ILE A 26 23.62 -7.10 3.69
CA ILE A 26 22.75 -7.23 4.85
C ILE A 26 23.53 -8.01 5.92
N GLU A 27 23.75 -7.36 7.06
CA GLU A 27 24.38 -7.98 8.21
C GLU A 27 23.34 -8.80 8.97
N ILE A 28 23.17 -10.07 8.58
CA ILE A 28 22.17 -10.96 9.19
C ILE A 28 22.37 -11.10 10.70
N GLU A 29 23.61 -11.02 11.17
CA GLU A 29 23.96 -11.16 12.58
C GLU A 29 23.44 -10.01 13.46
N SER A 30 23.20 -8.82 12.87
CA SER A 30 22.70 -7.65 13.61
C SER A 30 21.17 -7.56 13.61
N ILE A 31 20.49 -8.17 12.63
CA ILE A 31 19.03 -8.11 12.53
C ILE A 31 18.40 -9.08 13.55
N GLY A 32 17.50 -8.56 14.39
CA GLY A 32 16.75 -9.36 15.36
C GLY A 32 17.58 -9.81 16.56
N ASN A 33 18.82 -9.33 16.71
CA ASN A 33 19.67 -9.66 17.86
C ASN A 33 19.20 -8.89 19.11
N ARG A 34 18.38 -9.54 19.94
CA ARG A 34 17.77 -8.95 21.14
C ARG A 34 17.02 -7.64 20.88
N GLN A 35 16.54 -7.45 19.65
CA GLN A 35 15.74 -6.30 19.27
C GLN A 35 14.58 -6.77 18.39
N ASN A 36 13.40 -6.22 18.65
CA ASN A 36 12.25 -6.43 17.78
C ASN A 36 12.38 -5.57 16.53
N THR A 37 12.19 -6.17 15.36
CA THR A 37 12.47 -5.52 14.07
C THR A 37 11.36 -5.77 13.06
N LEU A 38 11.01 -4.75 12.29
CA LEU A 38 10.24 -4.90 11.06
C LEU A 38 11.16 -4.70 9.86
N ILE A 39 11.17 -5.66 8.95
CA ILE A 39 11.85 -5.55 7.67
C ILE A 39 10.86 -4.97 6.67
N GLU A 40 11.05 -3.71 6.29
CA GLU A 40 10.15 -2.98 5.40
C GLU A 40 10.73 -2.86 3.98
N GLY A 41 9.90 -3.17 2.99
CA GLY A 41 10.24 -2.98 1.59
C GLY A 41 9.12 -3.40 0.64
N ILE A 42 9.19 -2.95 -0.60
CA ILE A 42 8.20 -3.27 -1.64
C ILE A 42 8.36 -4.72 -2.13
N ARG A 43 7.50 -5.14 -3.07
CA ARG A 43 7.59 -6.48 -3.66
C ARG A 43 8.94 -6.69 -4.37
N GLY A 44 9.54 -7.87 -4.19
CA GLY A 44 10.79 -8.23 -4.87
C GLY A 44 12.08 -7.66 -4.26
N THR A 45 12.01 -6.95 -3.12
CA THR A 45 13.18 -6.46 -2.38
C THR A 45 13.96 -7.53 -1.62
N GLY A 46 13.39 -8.73 -1.46
CA GLY A 46 14.07 -9.86 -0.81
C GLY A 46 13.72 -10.09 0.66
N LYS A 47 12.65 -9.48 1.20
CA LYS A 47 12.23 -9.62 2.61
C LYS A 47 12.16 -11.09 3.08
N THR A 48 11.39 -11.94 2.39
CA THR A 48 11.30 -13.38 2.63
C THR A 48 12.66 -14.08 2.66
N HIS A 49 13.60 -13.63 1.82
CA HIS A 49 14.93 -14.24 1.77
C HIS A 49 15.73 -13.90 3.03
N ILE A 50 15.63 -12.66 3.52
CA ILE A 50 16.27 -12.25 4.77
C ILE A 50 15.73 -13.07 5.95
N LEU A 51 14.41 -13.28 6.03
CA LEU A 51 13.82 -14.12 7.09
C LEU A 51 14.31 -15.56 7.00
N LYS A 52 14.39 -16.14 5.79
CA LYS A 52 14.96 -17.49 5.60
C LYS A 52 16.45 -17.54 5.92
N MET A 53 17.20 -16.46 5.69
CA MET A 53 18.62 -16.34 6.05
C MET A 53 18.80 -16.31 7.56
N LEU A 54 17.99 -15.52 8.27
CA LEU A 54 17.97 -15.50 9.74
C LEU A 54 17.68 -16.89 10.31
N LYS A 55 16.64 -17.58 9.79
CA LYS A 55 16.34 -18.96 10.18
C LYS A 55 17.55 -19.86 10.03
N ARG A 56 18.17 -19.88 8.85
CA ARG A 56 19.32 -20.75 8.58
C ARG A 56 20.54 -20.39 9.42
N TYR A 57 20.83 -19.10 9.59
CA TYR A 57 21.95 -18.61 10.39
C TYR A 57 21.82 -19.07 11.84
N HIS A 58 20.68 -18.84 12.48
CA HIS A 58 20.45 -19.24 13.87
C HIS A 58 20.40 -20.76 14.05
N LEU A 59 19.85 -21.52 13.10
CA LEU A 59 19.94 -22.99 13.14
C LEU A 59 21.39 -23.48 13.03
N SER A 60 22.17 -22.92 12.10
CA SER A 60 23.57 -23.34 11.89
C SER A 60 24.50 -22.97 13.06
N SER A 61 24.15 -21.91 13.80
CA SER A 61 24.90 -21.43 14.96
C SER A 61 24.26 -21.84 16.30
N PHE A 62 23.21 -22.66 16.28
CA PHE A 62 22.34 -22.93 17.43
C PHE A 62 23.12 -23.41 18.65
N ALA A 63 24.07 -24.34 18.46
CA ALA A 63 24.90 -24.88 19.54
C ALA A 63 25.62 -23.79 20.36
N LYS A 64 26.01 -22.69 19.70
CA LYS A 64 26.71 -21.56 20.30
C LYS A 64 25.76 -20.45 20.75
N SER A 65 24.82 -20.04 19.89
CA SER A 65 23.96 -18.88 20.14
C SER A 65 22.76 -19.19 21.01
N ARG A 66 22.29 -20.45 21.02
CA ARG A 66 21.09 -20.89 21.74
C ARG A 66 19.83 -20.07 21.39
N ILE A 67 19.73 -19.59 20.15
CA ILE A 67 18.58 -18.85 19.64
C ILE A 67 17.72 -19.79 18.79
N LEU A 68 16.44 -19.95 19.13
CA LEU A 68 15.51 -20.79 18.37
C LEU A 68 14.74 -19.96 17.33
N PRO A 69 14.99 -20.12 16.01
CA PRO A 69 14.23 -19.41 15.00
C PRO A 69 12.92 -20.14 14.65
N VAL A 70 11.78 -19.46 14.78
CA VAL A 70 10.46 -19.98 14.42
C VAL A 70 9.92 -19.19 13.23
N TYR A 71 9.95 -19.78 12.03
CA TYR A 71 9.52 -19.11 10.79
C TYR A 71 8.11 -19.53 10.38
N VAL A 72 7.24 -18.55 10.17
CA VAL A 72 5.88 -18.77 9.68
C VAL A 72 5.63 -17.86 8.48
N SER A 73 5.19 -18.46 7.37
CA SER A 73 4.72 -17.74 6.19
C SER A 73 3.22 -17.47 6.31
N LEU A 74 2.82 -16.21 6.21
CA LEU A 74 1.41 -15.84 6.34
C LEU A 74 0.62 -16.00 5.04
N ALA A 75 1.23 -16.09 3.86
CA ALA A 75 0.51 -16.46 2.63
C ALA A 75 -0.28 -17.77 2.80
N GLU A 76 0.30 -18.76 3.50
CA GLU A 76 -0.30 -20.07 3.73
C GLU A 76 -1.56 -20.04 4.60
N ILE A 77 -1.80 -18.95 5.34
CA ILE A 77 -2.98 -18.78 6.19
C ILE A 77 -3.82 -17.54 5.88
N SER A 78 -3.35 -16.71 4.94
CA SER A 78 -3.99 -15.45 4.55
C SER A 78 -5.41 -15.67 4.03
N GLU A 79 -5.72 -16.83 3.43
CA GLU A 79 -7.08 -17.17 2.97
C GLU A 79 -8.09 -17.24 4.11
N HIS A 80 -7.67 -17.67 5.30
CA HIS A 80 -8.51 -17.75 6.50
C HIS A 80 -8.79 -16.36 7.11
N SER A 81 -7.93 -15.37 6.84
CA SER A 81 -8.15 -13.97 7.29
C SER A 81 -9.40 -13.32 6.69
N LYS A 82 -9.88 -13.83 5.54
CA LYS A 82 -11.10 -13.32 4.87
C LYS A 82 -12.40 -13.84 5.47
N LYS A 83 -12.34 -14.92 6.27
CA LYS A 83 -13.50 -15.61 6.83
C LYS A 83 -13.79 -15.20 8.26
N ASP A 84 -12.80 -15.26 9.14
CA ASP A 84 -12.95 -14.95 10.57
C ASP A 84 -11.58 -14.58 11.22
N PRO A 85 -11.44 -13.41 11.88
CA PRO A 85 -10.23 -13.03 12.62
C PRO A 85 -9.83 -14.02 13.72
N ASP A 86 -10.79 -14.71 14.33
CA ASP A 86 -10.50 -15.71 15.37
C ASP A 86 -9.93 -16.99 14.76
N GLU A 87 -10.40 -17.40 13.57
CA GLU A 87 -9.84 -18.53 12.82
C GLU A 87 -8.40 -18.26 12.39
N PHE A 88 -8.13 -17.05 11.88
CA PHE A 88 -6.77 -16.61 11.60
C PHE A 88 -5.87 -16.67 12.83
N ARG A 89 -6.35 -16.21 14.00
CA ARG A 89 -5.59 -16.25 15.26
C ARG A 89 -5.23 -17.69 15.66
N VAL A 90 -6.18 -18.62 15.59
CA VAL A 90 -5.92 -20.02 15.91
C VAL A 90 -4.90 -20.61 14.96
N GLN A 91 -5.07 -20.40 13.64
CA GLN A 91 -4.15 -20.87 12.61
C GLN A 91 -2.73 -20.34 12.81
N LEU A 92 -2.58 -19.04 13.07
CA LEU A 92 -1.28 -18.40 13.32
C LEU A 92 -0.58 -19.05 14.53
N TYR A 93 -1.27 -19.15 15.66
CA TYR A 93 -0.66 -19.65 16.88
C TYR A 93 -0.40 -21.16 16.85
N ALA A 94 -1.29 -21.95 16.25
CA ALA A 94 -1.08 -23.38 16.07
C ALA A 94 0.16 -23.65 15.19
N ARG A 95 0.37 -22.87 14.13
CA ARG A 95 1.59 -22.96 13.30
C ARG A 95 2.85 -22.57 14.05
N ILE A 96 2.80 -21.54 14.90
CA ILE A 96 3.94 -21.18 15.76
C ILE A 96 4.26 -22.32 16.72
N VAL A 97 3.24 -22.94 17.33
CA VAL A 97 3.44 -24.12 18.21
C VAL A 97 4.08 -25.27 17.42
N SER A 98 3.48 -25.69 16.30
CA SER A 98 3.99 -26.80 15.47
C SER A 98 5.44 -26.53 15.04
N THR A 99 5.73 -25.35 14.47
CA THR A 99 7.08 -24.98 14.01
C THR A 99 8.10 -24.92 15.16
N ALA A 100 7.70 -24.42 16.34
CA ALA A 100 8.58 -24.39 17.51
C ALA A 100 8.91 -25.81 18.00
N ILE A 101 7.94 -26.72 17.96
CA ILE A 101 8.10 -28.11 18.38
C ILE A 101 8.94 -28.90 17.38
N GLU A 102 8.73 -28.74 16.07
CA GLU A 102 9.62 -29.31 15.04
C GLU A 102 11.07 -28.86 15.23
N THR A 103 11.26 -27.57 15.52
CA THR A 103 12.60 -27.03 15.72
C THR A 103 13.21 -27.54 17.03
N LEU A 104 12.40 -27.72 18.08
CA LEU A 104 12.82 -28.35 19.33
C LEU A 104 13.21 -29.81 19.11
N GLU A 105 12.41 -30.58 18.39
CA GLU A 105 12.66 -31.98 18.03
C GLU A 105 14.00 -32.13 17.31
N ALA A 106 14.26 -31.30 16.30
CA ALA A 106 15.52 -31.30 15.55
C ALA A 106 16.75 -30.97 16.42
N ASN A 107 16.55 -30.20 17.50
CA ASN A 107 17.63 -29.71 18.38
C ASN A 107 17.62 -30.33 19.79
N LYS A 108 16.85 -31.40 20.00
CA LYS A 108 16.70 -32.05 21.32
C LYS A 108 17.96 -32.70 21.89
N HIS A 109 19.07 -32.73 21.14
CA HIS A 109 20.38 -33.13 21.66
C HIS A 109 21.05 -32.01 22.49
N HIS A 110 20.48 -30.80 22.48
CA HIS A 110 20.99 -29.63 23.16
C HIS A 110 20.19 -29.24 24.42
N LEU A 111 19.49 -30.19 25.05
CA LEU A 111 18.65 -29.91 26.23
C LEU A 111 19.41 -29.19 27.35
N SER A 112 18.65 -28.48 28.18
CA SER A 112 19.16 -27.92 29.43
C SER A 112 19.79 -29.03 30.29
N PRO A 113 20.96 -28.78 30.89
CA PRO A 113 21.65 -29.77 31.73
C PRO A 113 20.84 -30.15 32.98
N ASN A 114 19.90 -29.30 33.42
CA ASN A 114 19.08 -29.55 34.60
C ASN A 114 17.82 -30.34 34.27
N ARG A 115 17.92 -31.68 34.34
CA ARG A 115 16.82 -32.60 34.04
C ARG A 115 15.55 -32.32 34.84
N GLY A 116 15.65 -31.99 36.12
CA GLY A 116 14.47 -31.71 36.96
C GLY A 116 13.69 -30.48 36.50
N VAL A 117 14.40 -29.44 36.06
CA VAL A 117 13.83 -28.21 35.51
C VAL A 117 13.19 -28.47 34.14
N VAL A 118 13.85 -29.25 33.27
CA VAL A 118 13.29 -29.68 31.97
C VAL A 118 11.99 -30.44 32.17
N THR A 119 11.99 -31.43 33.08
CA THR A 119 10.82 -32.21 33.47
C THR A 119 9.68 -31.29 33.94
N GLY A 120 9.94 -30.35 34.84
CA GLY A 120 8.94 -29.38 35.27
C GLY A 120 8.35 -28.55 34.11
N ALA A 121 9.21 -28.07 33.20
CA ALA A 121 8.79 -27.27 32.05
C ALA A 121 7.96 -28.07 31.04
N VAL A 122 8.34 -29.32 30.74
CA VAL A 122 7.57 -30.23 29.87
C VAL A 122 6.19 -30.47 30.47
N ARG A 123 6.09 -30.73 31.78
CA ARG A 123 4.80 -30.91 32.46
C ARG A 123 3.92 -29.66 32.34
N LEU A 124 4.48 -28.47 32.53
CA LEU A 124 3.74 -27.21 32.40
C LEU A 124 3.31 -26.94 30.94
N MET A 125 4.14 -27.32 29.97
CA MET A 125 3.82 -27.24 28.54
C MET A 125 2.64 -28.17 28.19
N LEU A 126 2.71 -29.45 28.58
CA LEU A 126 1.65 -30.43 28.37
C LEU A 126 0.33 -30.00 29.03
N ARG A 127 0.40 -29.51 30.28
CA ARG A 127 -0.75 -28.91 30.98
C ARG A 127 -1.34 -27.69 30.26
N GLY A 128 -0.46 -26.90 29.64
CA GLY A 128 -0.83 -25.81 28.75
C GLY A 128 -1.66 -26.27 27.55
N LEU A 129 -1.47 -27.51 27.10
CA LEU A 129 -2.11 -28.08 25.92
C LEU A 129 -3.31 -28.99 26.27
N GLY A 130 -3.55 -29.27 27.55
CA GLY A 130 -4.63 -30.15 27.99
C GLY A 130 -4.23 -31.59 28.24
N LEU A 131 -2.94 -31.91 28.12
CA LEU A 131 -2.39 -33.26 28.21
C LEU A 131 -2.01 -33.64 29.64
N ASP A 132 -2.82 -33.21 30.61
CA ASP A 132 -2.58 -33.48 32.03
C ASP A 132 -2.74 -35.00 32.29
N GLY A 133 -1.63 -35.69 32.53
CA GLY A 133 -1.63 -37.10 32.98
C GLY A 133 -1.25 -38.16 31.94
N TYR A 134 -0.98 -37.77 30.69
CA TYR A 134 -0.69 -38.73 29.60
C TYR A 134 0.65 -39.46 29.72
N PHE A 135 1.66 -38.82 30.29
CA PHE A 135 2.99 -39.41 30.41
C PHE A 135 3.62 -39.12 31.77
N GLY A 136 4.30 -40.13 32.32
CA GLY A 136 5.41 -39.88 33.23
C GLY A 136 6.40 -38.97 32.51
N VAL A 137 6.87 -37.93 33.20
CA VAL A 137 7.70 -36.85 32.66
C VAL A 137 9.11 -37.31 32.23
N GLU A 138 9.31 -38.62 32.10
CA GLU A 138 10.55 -39.31 31.81
C GLU A 138 10.73 -39.57 30.31
N ASN A 139 9.69 -39.39 29.47
CA ASN A 139 9.78 -39.57 28.03
C ASN A 139 9.49 -38.27 27.26
N LEU A 140 10.53 -37.43 27.15
CA LEU A 140 10.50 -36.18 26.40
C LEU A 140 10.13 -36.41 24.92
N ASP A 141 10.64 -37.47 24.30
CA ASP A 141 10.37 -37.77 22.90
C ASP A 141 8.88 -38.00 22.64
N LYS A 142 8.24 -38.86 23.44
CA LYS A 142 6.78 -39.07 23.36
C LYS A 142 5.98 -37.79 23.62
N SER A 143 6.47 -36.93 24.51
CA SER A 143 5.81 -35.65 24.81
C SER A 143 5.89 -34.69 23.62
N ILE A 144 7.05 -34.60 22.96
CA ILE A 144 7.26 -33.79 21.76
C ILE A 144 6.35 -34.28 20.63
N ASP A 145 6.36 -35.60 20.37
CA ASP A 145 5.55 -36.23 19.32
C ASP A 145 4.07 -35.95 19.54
N GLN A 146 3.57 -36.09 20.77
CA GLN A 146 2.17 -35.85 21.09
C GLN A 146 1.75 -34.39 20.84
N VAL A 147 2.57 -33.42 21.28
CA VAL A 147 2.27 -32.00 21.03
C VAL A 147 2.23 -31.71 19.54
N LYS A 148 3.15 -32.30 18.78
CA LYS A 148 3.19 -32.17 17.33
C LYS A 148 1.92 -32.74 16.68
N THR A 149 1.54 -33.97 17.04
CA THR A 149 0.31 -34.61 16.56
C THR A 149 -0.91 -33.75 16.83
N ILE A 150 -1.06 -33.19 18.03
CA ILE A 150 -2.21 -32.35 18.38
C ILE A 150 -2.21 -31.02 17.62
N ALA A 151 -1.05 -30.40 17.45
CA ALA A 151 -0.94 -29.16 16.68
C ALA A 151 -1.28 -29.41 15.20
N ASP A 152 -0.77 -30.50 14.62
CA ASP A 152 -1.00 -30.86 13.22
C ASP A 152 -2.45 -31.31 12.99
N GLU A 153 -3.04 -32.05 13.93
CA GLU A 153 -4.45 -32.43 13.88
C GLU A 153 -5.38 -31.22 14.03
N LEU A 154 -5.03 -30.25 14.89
CA LEU A 154 -5.76 -28.99 14.98
C LEU A 154 -5.70 -28.22 13.66
N LEU A 155 -4.52 -28.11 13.05
CA LEU A 155 -4.34 -27.45 11.75
C LEU A 155 -5.16 -28.15 10.67
N PHE A 156 -5.14 -29.48 10.63
CA PHE A 156 -5.96 -30.28 9.72
C PHE A 156 -7.46 -30.03 9.93
N LYS A 157 -7.96 -30.10 11.17
CA LYS A 157 -9.37 -29.88 11.49
C LYS A 157 -9.82 -28.45 11.17
N LEU A 158 -8.97 -27.44 11.35
CA LEU A 158 -9.27 -26.07 10.95
C LEU A 158 -9.29 -25.86 9.43
N SER A 159 -8.60 -26.72 8.67
CA SER A 159 -8.62 -26.66 7.20
C SER A 159 -9.88 -27.30 6.60
N TYR A 160 -10.51 -28.26 7.28
CA TYR A 160 -11.55 -29.10 6.68
C TYR A 160 -12.87 -29.24 7.49
N ASP A 161 -12.82 -29.18 8.82
CA ASP A 161 -13.89 -29.76 9.66
C ASP A 161 -14.49 -28.83 10.74
N ILE A 162 -13.74 -27.86 11.28
CA ILE A 162 -14.13 -27.10 12.48
C ILE A 162 -13.84 -25.60 12.33
N THR A 163 -14.81 -24.74 12.69
CA THR A 163 -14.62 -23.28 12.73
C THR A 163 -14.12 -22.79 14.09
N ALA A 164 -13.53 -21.59 14.15
CA ALA A 164 -13.13 -20.98 15.43
C ALA A 164 -14.32 -20.70 16.36
N ALA A 165 -15.51 -20.46 15.80
CA ALA A 165 -16.75 -20.30 16.56
C ALA A 165 -17.13 -21.60 17.30
N ASP A 166 -16.98 -22.76 16.64
CA ASP A 166 -17.24 -24.07 17.25
C ASP A 166 -16.28 -24.34 18.42
N LEU A 167 -15.01 -23.94 18.27
CA LEU A 167 -13.98 -24.07 19.30
C LEU A 167 -14.19 -23.14 20.51
N LYS A 168 -14.76 -21.95 20.31
CA LYS A 168 -15.10 -21.03 21.40
C LYS A 168 -16.23 -21.56 22.28
N ASN A 169 -17.25 -22.16 21.65
CA ASN A 169 -18.45 -22.63 22.34
C ASN A 169 -18.23 -23.88 23.20
N PHE A 170 -17.14 -24.62 22.97
CA PHE A 170 -16.80 -25.85 23.74
C PHE A 170 -16.67 -25.62 25.25
N ARG A 171 -16.16 -24.45 25.69
CA ARG A 171 -16.02 -24.15 27.13
C ARG A 171 -17.37 -23.98 27.84
N SER A 172 -18.37 -23.43 27.15
CA SER A 172 -19.72 -23.20 27.68
C SER A 172 -20.44 -24.50 28.02
N SER A 173 -20.12 -25.58 27.30
CA SER A 173 -20.71 -26.91 27.48
C SER A 173 -20.00 -27.73 28.58
N SER A 174 -18.68 -27.57 28.72
CA SER A 174 -17.88 -28.35 29.68
C SER A 174 -17.99 -27.88 31.15
N SER A 175 -18.43 -26.64 31.39
CA SER A 175 -18.67 -26.13 32.76
C SER A 175 -19.95 -26.66 33.41
N GLY A 176 -20.83 -27.36 32.67
CA GLY A 176 -22.06 -27.97 33.19
C GLY A 176 -21.91 -29.38 33.76
N LEU A 177 -20.77 -30.05 33.53
CA LEU A 177 -20.60 -31.49 33.78
C LEU A 177 -19.89 -31.85 35.10
N LYS A 178 -19.58 -30.88 35.96
CA LYS A 178 -19.02 -31.18 37.29
C LYS A 178 -20.05 -31.42 38.40
N ASN A 179 -21.35 -31.26 38.12
CA ASN A 179 -22.44 -31.51 39.07
C ASN A 179 -23.58 -32.34 38.46
N ALA A 180 -23.31 -33.56 37.99
CA ALA A 180 -24.33 -34.58 37.84
C ALA A 180 -23.67 -35.96 37.81
N GLY A 181 -23.81 -36.71 38.91
CA GLY A 181 -23.50 -38.13 38.91
C GLY A 181 -24.44 -38.88 37.98
N VAL A 182 -23.88 -39.87 37.27
CA VAL A 182 -24.57 -41.03 36.68
C VAL A 182 -25.79 -40.72 35.82
N ALA A 183 -25.61 -40.70 34.50
CA ALA A 183 -26.46 -41.46 33.56
C ALA A 183 -25.91 -41.31 32.13
N SER A 184 -25.56 -42.45 31.55
CA SER A 184 -25.43 -42.69 30.12
C SER A 184 -26.75 -42.38 29.40
N THR A 185 -26.75 -41.44 28.46
CA THR A 185 -27.79 -41.37 27.42
C THR A 185 -27.25 -40.74 26.14
N ASP A 186 -27.37 -41.52 25.07
CA ASP A 186 -27.08 -41.27 23.67
C ASP A 186 -27.44 -39.86 23.16
N LEU A 187 -26.47 -39.18 22.54
CA LEU A 187 -26.70 -38.04 21.66
C LEU A 187 -26.64 -38.52 20.20
N LYS A 188 -27.83 -38.67 19.61
CA LYS A 188 -28.04 -38.95 18.19
C LYS A 188 -27.48 -37.82 17.32
N MET A 189 -26.44 -38.12 16.55
CA MET A 189 -26.09 -37.34 15.36
C MET A 189 -27.15 -37.52 14.29
N SER A 190 -27.75 -36.42 13.83
CA SER A 190 -28.53 -36.37 12.61
C SER A 190 -27.59 -36.28 11.40
N SER A 191 -27.24 -37.43 10.83
CA SER A 191 -26.68 -37.54 9.49
C SER A 191 -27.81 -37.88 8.50
N GLN A 192 -28.15 -36.96 7.60
CA GLN A 192 -28.84 -37.30 6.35
C GLN A 192 -27.87 -37.06 5.19
N GLY A 193 -27.47 -38.15 4.52
CA GLY A 193 -26.58 -38.09 3.36
C GLY A 193 -25.98 -39.43 2.92
N VAL A 194 -26.82 -40.45 2.78
CA VAL A 194 -26.74 -41.64 1.87
C VAL A 194 -25.35 -42.11 1.38
N GLY A 195 -24.98 -43.37 1.70
CA GLY A 195 -23.98 -44.11 0.92
C GLY A 195 -23.36 -45.33 1.60
N SER A 196 -24.13 -46.41 1.74
CA SER A 196 -23.72 -47.75 2.21
C SER A 196 -22.49 -48.31 1.48
N LEU A 197 -21.53 -48.88 2.23
CA LEU A 197 -20.98 -50.23 2.01
C LEU A 197 -20.14 -50.66 3.22
N GLY A 198 -20.55 -51.76 3.86
CA GLY A 198 -19.95 -52.29 5.07
C GLY A 198 -18.65 -53.04 4.84
N ALA A 199 -17.76 -52.97 5.83
CA ALA A 199 -16.75 -53.97 6.11
C ALA A 199 -16.61 -54.08 7.64
N SER A 200 -16.94 -55.26 8.17
CA SER A 200 -16.71 -55.63 9.56
C SER A 200 -15.21 -55.69 9.84
N VAL A 201 -14.72 -54.74 10.65
CA VAL A 201 -13.38 -54.82 11.25
C VAL A 201 -13.54 -55.23 12.70
N SER A 202 -13.06 -56.44 12.97
CA SER A 202 -13.01 -57.09 14.26
C SER A 202 -12.26 -56.26 15.29
N LEU A 203 -12.88 -56.15 16.47
CA LEU A 203 -12.32 -55.57 17.69
C LEU A 203 -10.92 -56.16 17.99
N SER A 204 -9.91 -55.29 17.96
CA SER A 204 -8.68 -55.49 18.71
C SER A 204 -8.18 -54.14 19.24
N SER A 205 -7.92 -54.10 20.55
CA SER A 205 -7.28 -53.06 21.37
C SER A 205 -8.13 -51.88 21.89
N GLU A 206 -8.70 -52.05 23.09
CA GLU A 206 -9.29 -50.97 23.92
C GLU A 206 -8.29 -49.85 24.28
N GLU A 207 -6.97 -50.06 24.18
CA GLU A 207 -5.94 -49.01 24.39
C GLU A 207 -5.89 -47.96 23.26
N SER A 208 -6.38 -48.27 22.06
CA SER A 208 -6.37 -47.33 20.91
C SER A 208 -7.58 -46.38 20.90
N LEU A 209 -8.67 -46.75 21.58
CA LEU A 209 -9.90 -45.95 21.69
C LEU A 209 -9.84 -44.93 22.84
N SER A 210 -9.08 -45.19 23.91
CA SER A 210 -8.91 -44.23 25.02
C SER A 210 -8.01 -43.04 24.66
N ASN A 211 -6.99 -43.27 23.82
CA ASN A 211 -6.04 -42.24 23.41
C ASN A 211 -6.64 -41.28 22.36
N THR A 212 -7.46 -41.80 21.43
CA THR A 212 -8.11 -40.96 20.41
C THR A 212 -9.14 -40.01 21.01
N HIS A 213 -9.93 -40.45 22.00
CA HIS A 213 -10.92 -39.61 22.67
C HIS A 213 -10.30 -38.43 23.44
N THR A 214 -9.11 -38.66 24.01
CA THR A 214 -8.38 -37.68 24.82
C THR A 214 -7.56 -36.72 23.93
N ASP A 215 -7.11 -37.19 22.76
CA ASP A 215 -6.46 -36.36 21.74
C ASP A 215 -7.45 -35.38 21.10
N GLU A 216 -8.67 -35.83 20.78
CA GLU A 216 -9.73 -34.93 20.28
C GLU A 216 -10.11 -33.85 21.30
N GLU A 217 -10.20 -34.20 22.59
CA GLU A 217 -10.45 -33.23 23.67
C GLU A 217 -9.30 -32.23 23.79
N SER A 218 -8.05 -32.68 23.64
CA SER A 218 -6.86 -31.83 23.67
C SER A 218 -6.80 -30.89 22.48
N VAL A 219 -7.12 -31.37 21.27
CA VAL A 219 -7.25 -30.55 20.06
C VAL A 219 -8.31 -29.47 20.25
N ARG A 220 -9.50 -29.82 20.78
CA ARG A 220 -10.57 -28.86 21.07
C ARG A 220 -10.17 -27.85 22.15
N LEU A 221 -9.48 -28.30 23.20
CA LEU A 221 -9.01 -27.40 24.26
C LEU A 221 -7.95 -26.43 23.75
N LEU A 222 -6.99 -26.91 22.96
CA LEU A 222 -5.98 -26.09 22.32
C LEU A 222 -6.64 -25.05 21.42
N GLY A 223 -7.51 -25.49 20.51
CA GLY A 223 -8.27 -24.60 19.64
C GLY A 223 -9.07 -23.55 20.42
N SER A 224 -9.73 -23.95 21.50
CA SER A 224 -10.46 -23.02 22.38
C SER A 224 -9.54 -22.00 23.04
N ARG A 225 -8.37 -22.40 23.55
CA ARG A 225 -7.39 -21.49 24.17
C ARG A 225 -6.82 -20.50 23.15
N LEU A 226 -6.50 -20.98 21.95
CA LEU A 226 -5.95 -20.16 20.86
C LEU A 226 -6.98 -19.21 20.25
N SER A 227 -8.27 -19.57 20.31
CA SER A 227 -9.36 -18.72 19.80
C SER A 227 -9.67 -17.53 20.72
N HIS A 228 -9.23 -17.57 21.98
CA HIS A 228 -9.50 -16.50 22.95
C HIS A 228 -8.62 -15.27 22.71
N ARG A 229 -9.10 -14.07 23.08
CA ARG A 229 -8.32 -12.82 22.97
C ARG A 229 -7.01 -12.80 23.78
N ASN A 230 -6.88 -13.69 24.77
CA ASN A 230 -5.70 -13.82 25.65
C ASN A 230 -4.73 -14.90 25.15
N ALA A 231 -4.92 -15.44 23.95
CA ALA A 231 -4.08 -16.49 23.40
C ALA A 231 -2.60 -16.08 23.27
N SER A 232 -2.30 -14.79 23.12
CA SER A 232 -0.92 -14.28 23.17
C SER A 232 -0.21 -14.57 24.50
N GLN A 233 -0.93 -14.54 25.64
CA GLN A 233 -0.36 -14.89 26.95
C GLN A 233 -0.07 -16.39 27.05
N PHE A 234 -0.96 -17.22 26.49
CA PHE A 234 -0.70 -18.65 26.37
C PHE A 234 0.57 -18.90 25.55
N MET A 235 0.72 -18.21 24.41
CA MET A 235 1.91 -18.31 23.57
C MET A 235 3.20 -17.91 24.30
N ILE A 236 3.19 -16.82 25.07
CA ILE A 236 4.35 -16.43 25.88
C ILE A 236 4.70 -17.51 26.90
N ASN A 237 3.71 -18.06 27.60
CA ASN A 237 3.94 -19.12 28.60
C ASN A 237 4.52 -20.38 27.95
N PHE A 238 4.02 -20.75 26.77
CA PHE A 238 4.52 -21.85 25.96
C PHE A 238 5.99 -21.61 25.55
N LEU A 239 6.30 -20.43 24.98
CA LEU A 239 7.66 -20.07 24.59
C LEU A 239 8.64 -20.04 25.77
N GLN A 240 8.18 -19.61 26.96
CA GLN A 240 8.98 -19.70 28.18
C GLN A 240 9.29 -21.14 28.57
N GLN A 241 8.37 -22.10 28.35
CA GLN A 241 8.66 -23.51 28.62
C GLN A 241 9.69 -24.04 27.61
N VAL A 242 9.54 -23.69 26.33
CA VAL A 242 10.53 -24.02 25.29
C VAL A 242 11.91 -23.44 25.61
N GLN A 243 11.96 -22.18 26.09
CA GLN A 243 13.19 -21.54 26.55
C GLN A 243 13.89 -22.33 27.66
N ILE A 244 13.12 -22.82 28.63
CA ILE A 244 13.66 -23.63 29.73
C ILE A 244 14.15 -25.01 29.24
N ILE A 245 13.37 -25.70 28.39
CA ILE A 245 13.69 -27.06 27.92
C ILE A 245 15.02 -27.11 27.16
N LEU A 246 15.26 -26.12 26.29
CA LEU A 246 16.45 -26.05 25.43
C LEU A 246 17.55 -25.12 25.98
N ASP A 247 17.33 -24.52 27.15
CA ASP A 247 18.19 -23.47 27.71
C ASP A 247 18.48 -22.34 26.71
N LEU A 248 17.42 -21.85 26.04
CA LEU A 248 17.56 -20.85 24.99
C LEU A 248 17.94 -19.50 25.55
N GLU A 249 18.77 -18.78 24.82
CA GLU A 249 18.98 -17.35 25.01
C GLU A 249 17.66 -16.60 24.81
N HIS A 250 16.99 -16.86 23.69
CA HIS A 250 15.60 -16.47 23.42
C HIS A 250 15.06 -17.23 22.20
N THR A 251 13.74 -17.16 22.00
CA THR A 251 13.11 -17.55 20.74
C THR A 251 13.01 -16.34 19.80
N LEU A 252 13.35 -16.52 18.53
CA LEU A 252 13.21 -15.51 17.49
C LEU A 252 12.06 -15.87 16.56
N ILE A 253 10.93 -15.15 16.66
CA ILE A 253 9.76 -15.35 15.81
C ILE A 253 9.95 -14.60 14.49
N LEU A 254 9.89 -15.30 13.37
CA LEU A 254 10.06 -14.75 12.02
C LEU A 254 8.71 -14.86 11.27
N LEU A 255 7.96 -13.76 11.18
CA LEU A 255 6.69 -13.73 10.46
C LEU A 255 6.85 -13.08 9.09
N ASP A 256 6.61 -13.85 8.03
CA ASP A 256 6.69 -13.38 6.65
C ASP A 256 5.33 -12.85 6.16
N GLU A 257 5.35 -11.92 5.20
CA GLU A 257 4.15 -11.40 4.52
C GLU A 257 3.03 -10.84 5.44
N CYS A 258 3.40 -10.18 6.55
CA CYS A 258 2.43 -9.63 7.51
C CYS A 258 1.40 -8.69 6.88
N SER A 259 1.82 -7.92 5.89
CA SER A 259 1.00 -6.92 5.21
C SER A 259 0.07 -7.49 4.13
N GLU A 260 0.23 -8.76 3.74
CA GLU A 260 -0.67 -9.42 2.78
C GLU A 260 -1.94 -9.95 3.44
N ALA A 261 -1.93 -10.07 4.77
CA ALA A 261 -3.11 -10.42 5.53
C ALA A 261 -4.16 -9.30 5.51
N GLY A 262 -5.44 -9.66 5.66
CA GLY A 262 -6.53 -8.70 5.83
C GLY A 262 -6.33 -7.79 7.06
N ARG A 263 -7.01 -6.64 7.10
CA ARG A 263 -6.83 -5.63 8.17
C ARG A 263 -6.98 -6.22 9.57
N GLU A 264 -8.00 -7.02 9.80
CA GLU A 264 -8.30 -7.64 11.10
C GLU A 264 -7.19 -8.63 11.50
N ALA A 265 -6.65 -9.38 10.53
CA ALA A 265 -5.52 -10.26 10.75
C ALA A 265 -4.22 -9.49 11.04
N GLN A 266 -3.98 -8.36 10.37
CA GLN A 266 -2.88 -7.45 10.69
C GLN A 266 -2.98 -6.95 12.13
N VAL A 267 -4.18 -6.59 12.60
CA VAL A 267 -4.42 -6.23 14.01
C VAL A 267 -4.00 -7.35 14.96
N GLU A 268 -4.34 -8.60 14.68
CA GLU A 268 -3.91 -9.74 15.50
C GLU A 268 -2.40 -9.97 15.47
N ILE A 269 -1.75 -9.85 14.30
CA ILE A 269 -0.29 -9.96 14.16
C ILE A 269 0.41 -8.91 15.03
N PHE A 270 0.00 -7.64 14.94
CA PHE A 270 0.62 -6.56 15.71
C PHE A 270 0.29 -6.64 17.21
N ARG A 271 -0.87 -7.20 17.58
CA ARG A 271 -1.18 -7.51 18.98
C ARG A 271 -0.23 -8.57 19.53
N PHE A 272 0.04 -9.60 18.74
CA PHE A 272 0.99 -10.65 19.10
C PHE A 272 2.41 -10.09 19.23
N PHE A 273 2.88 -9.28 18.29
CA PHE A 273 4.17 -8.58 18.39
C PHE A 273 4.28 -7.72 19.64
N LYS A 274 3.22 -6.98 19.99
CA LYS A 274 3.20 -6.19 21.22
C LYS A 274 3.31 -7.05 22.48
N ALA A 275 2.70 -8.24 22.48
CA ALA A 275 2.83 -9.19 23.57
C ALA A 275 4.25 -9.77 23.66
N ILE A 276 4.88 -10.13 22.53
CA ILE A 276 6.27 -10.61 22.48
C ILE A 276 7.24 -9.57 23.01
N ARG A 277 7.07 -8.28 22.66
CA ARG A 277 7.87 -7.17 23.18
C ARG A 277 7.90 -7.13 24.70
N GLY A 278 6.76 -7.42 25.35
CA GLY A 278 6.63 -7.47 26.80
C GLY A 278 7.03 -8.80 27.44
N SER A 279 7.55 -9.76 26.67
CA SER A 279 7.85 -11.09 27.18
C SER A 279 9.13 -11.10 28.02
N THR A 280 9.00 -11.53 29.28
CA THR A 280 10.13 -11.72 30.20
C THR A 280 10.54 -13.18 30.27
N SER A 281 11.83 -13.43 30.52
CA SER A 281 12.31 -14.79 30.76
C SER A 281 11.90 -15.29 32.15
N LYS A 282 11.81 -16.62 32.28
CA LYS A 282 11.75 -17.31 33.58
C LYS A 282 13.11 -17.79 34.08
N LEU A 283 14.15 -17.70 33.23
CA LEU A 283 15.52 -18.02 33.60
C LEU A 283 16.16 -16.76 34.22
N SER A 284 16.77 -16.90 35.39
CA SER A 284 17.24 -15.77 36.21
C SER A 284 18.38 -14.95 35.59
N ASP A 285 19.08 -15.53 34.63
CA ASP A 285 20.22 -14.95 33.91
C ASP A 285 19.81 -14.27 32.58
N LYS A 286 18.53 -14.32 32.22
CA LYS A 286 18.02 -13.83 30.93
C LYS A 286 16.89 -12.83 31.16
N GLU A 287 16.87 -11.74 30.40
CA GLU A 287 15.84 -10.70 30.56
C GLU A 287 14.57 -11.03 29.77
N HIS A 288 14.72 -11.52 28.54
CA HIS A 288 13.64 -11.70 27.58
C HIS A 288 13.45 -13.16 27.18
N CYS A 289 12.19 -13.53 26.90
CA CYS A 289 11.83 -14.86 26.43
C CYS A 289 11.89 -14.94 24.90
N ALA A 290 11.40 -13.91 24.21
CA ALA A 290 11.29 -13.92 22.76
C ALA A 290 11.44 -12.53 22.14
N PHE A 291 11.88 -12.52 20.88
CA PHE A 291 11.91 -11.36 20.00
C PHE A 291 11.21 -11.70 18.68
N PHE A 292 10.86 -10.68 17.89
CA PHE A 292 10.27 -10.89 16.57
C PHE A 292 11.01 -10.14 15.46
N VAL A 293 10.97 -10.74 14.26
CA VAL A 293 11.26 -10.09 12.99
C VAL A 293 10.05 -10.29 12.07
N GLY A 294 9.36 -9.20 11.75
CA GLY A 294 8.22 -9.22 10.84
C GLY A 294 8.56 -8.64 9.47
N SER A 295 8.13 -9.26 8.38
CA SER A 295 8.25 -8.67 7.05
C SER A 295 6.99 -7.89 6.70
N VAL A 296 7.16 -6.62 6.30
CA VAL A 296 6.05 -5.70 6.03
C VAL A 296 6.27 -4.92 4.73
N TYR A 297 5.16 -4.49 4.16
CA TYR A 297 5.10 -3.45 3.14
C TYR A 297 5.12 -2.05 3.78
N PRO A 298 5.32 -0.98 2.99
CA PRO A 298 5.17 0.39 3.49
C PRO A 298 3.80 0.66 4.12
N ARG A 299 3.72 1.73 4.93
CA ARG A 299 2.50 2.16 5.65
C ARG A 299 1.24 2.32 4.77
N SER A 300 1.39 2.43 3.46
CA SER A 300 0.26 2.49 2.54
C SER A 300 -0.57 1.21 2.49
N GLU A 301 0.04 0.05 2.76
CA GLU A 301 -0.65 -1.25 2.77
C GLU A 301 -0.58 -1.94 4.14
N THR A 302 0.39 -1.56 4.98
CA THR A 302 0.47 -2.08 6.34
C THR A 302 -0.37 -1.23 7.27
N TYR A 303 -1.44 -1.81 7.77
CA TYR A 303 -2.28 -1.24 8.80
C TYR A 303 -1.65 -1.45 10.17
N TYR A 304 -1.14 -0.37 10.76
CA TYR A 304 -0.66 -0.36 12.14
C TYR A 304 -1.82 0.02 13.08
N PRO A 305 -2.16 -0.82 14.08
CA PRO A 305 -3.28 -0.57 14.98
C PRO A 305 -3.16 0.74 15.75
N SER A 306 -4.30 1.38 15.99
CA SER A 306 -4.39 2.60 16.80
C SER A 306 -5.24 2.38 18.04
N ARG A 307 -4.95 3.12 19.12
CA ARG A 307 -5.68 2.98 20.38
C ARG A 307 -7.16 3.34 20.24
N GLU A 308 -7.49 4.30 19.39
CA GLU A 308 -8.85 4.78 19.16
C GLU A 308 -9.73 3.76 18.44
N VAL A 309 -9.14 3.01 17.49
CA VAL A 309 -9.90 2.09 16.63
C VAL A 309 -9.82 0.65 17.13
N ASP A 310 -8.64 0.21 17.54
CA ASP A 310 -8.33 -1.21 17.80
C ASP A 310 -8.14 -1.54 19.29
N GLY A 311 -8.21 -0.52 20.15
CA GLY A 311 -8.02 -0.64 21.61
C GLY A 311 -6.55 -0.71 22.07
N PHE A 312 -5.59 -0.76 21.14
CA PHE A 312 -4.17 -0.65 21.41
C PHE A 312 -3.44 0.00 20.22
N SER A 313 -2.34 0.72 20.48
CA SER A 313 -1.48 1.24 19.42
C SER A 313 -0.31 0.30 19.12
N PHE A 314 0.18 0.30 17.89
CA PHE A 314 1.50 -0.23 17.55
C PHE A 314 2.23 0.80 16.68
N GLU A 315 3.35 1.32 17.17
CA GLU A 315 4.10 2.39 16.54
C GLU A 315 5.52 1.93 16.17
N PRO A 316 5.79 1.62 14.88
CA PRO A 316 7.14 1.36 14.42
C PRO A 316 8.07 2.54 14.73
N GLY A 317 9.26 2.25 15.24
CA GLY A 317 10.21 3.22 15.81
C GLY A 317 10.14 3.31 17.34
N GLN A 318 8.96 3.09 17.94
CA GLN A 318 8.81 3.04 19.41
C GLN A 318 8.66 1.60 19.93
N ASP A 319 7.80 0.80 19.28
CA ASP A 319 7.56 -0.60 19.65
C ASP A 319 8.62 -1.55 19.08
N CYS A 320 9.24 -1.19 17.97
CA CYS A 320 10.28 -1.97 17.28
C CYS A 320 11.15 -1.09 16.37
N GLY A 321 12.34 -1.57 16.02
CA GLY A 321 13.16 -0.98 14.96
C GLY A 321 12.58 -1.29 13.58
N VAL A 322 12.93 -0.46 12.58
CA VAL A 322 12.53 -0.69 11.17
C VAL A 322 13.79 -0.74 10.32
N GLU A 323 13.96 -1.84 9.59
CA GLU A 323 15.05 -2.06 8.65
C GLU A 323 14.53 -1.95 7.21
N PHE A 324 15.00 -0.95 6.49
CA PHE A 324 14.64 -0.74 5.08
C PHE A 324 15.56 -1.54 4.16
N VAL A 325 14.97 -2.32 3.25
CA VAL A 325 15.75 -3.24 2.39
C VAL A 325 15.98 -2.74 0.96
N GLN A 326 15.36 -1.62 0.58
CA GLN A 326 15.52 -1.07 -0.76
C GLN A 326 16.72 -0.12 -0.81
N TRP A 327 17.66 -0.36 -1.73
CA TRP A 327 18.89 0.43 -1.88
C TRP A 327 18.63 1.74 -2.62
N ASP A 328 19.17 2.84 -2.08
CA ASP A 328 19.03 4.18 -2.66
C ASP A 328 19.99 4.39 -3.85
N GLU A 329 19.44 4.59 -5.04
CA GLU A 329 20.18 4.87 -6.28
C GLU A 329 20.95 6.20 -6.25
N ALA A 330 20.65 7.10 -5.31
CA ALA A 330 21.42 8.32 -5.11
C ALA A 330 22.79 8.09 -4.44
N GLU A 331 23.05 6.88 -3.95
CA GLU A 331 24.36 6.46 -3.40
C GLU A 331 25.05 5.48 -4.35
N PRO A 332 25.58 5.93 -5.50
CA PRO A 332 26.00 5.06 -6.59
C PRO A 332 27.10 4.08 -6.18
N GLU A 333 28.01 4.48 -5.29
CA GLU A 333 29.08 3.58 -4.82
C GLU A 333 28.54 2.39 -4.03
N SER A 334 27.64 2.62 -3.06
CA SER A 334 27.06 1.55 -2.24
C SER A 334 26.08 0.72 -3.05
N TYR A 335 25.26 1.39 -3.87
CA TYR A 335 24.27 0.80 -4.77
C TYR A 335 24.93 -0.14 -5.79
N MET A 336 25.95 0.32 -6.51
CA MET A 336 26.63 -0.51 -7.51
C MET A 336 27.39 -1.67 -6.87
N LYS A 337 28.10 -1.41 -5.77
CA LYS A 337 28.83 -2.45 -5.04
C LYS A 337 27.90 -3.57 -4.56
N PHE A 338 26.68 -3.23 -4.12
CA PHE A 338 25.67 -4.23 -3.75
C PHE A 338 25.37 -5.19 -4.91
N PHE A 339 25.06 -4.68 -6.11
CA PHE A 339 24.76 -5.53 -7.26
C PHE A 339 25.97 -6.32 -7.77
N GLU A 340 27.18 -5.74 -7.72
CA GLU A 340 28.41 -6.46 -8.06
C GLU A 340 28.68 -7.65 -7.14
N GLN A 341 28.56 -7.41 -5.83
CA GLN A 341 28.75 -8.43 -4.82
C GLN A 341 27.69 -9.52 -4.96
N MET A 342 26.44 -9.16 -5.26
CA MET A 342 25.34 -10.11 -5.46
C MET A 342 25.62 -11.03 -6.66
N LEU A 343 26.09 -10.45 -7.77
CA LEU A 343 26.45 -11.20 -8.97
C LEU A 343 27.59 -12.20 -8.71
N ILE A 344 28.65 -11.75 -8.04
CA ILE A 344 29.82 -12.58 -7.75
C ILE A 344 29.53 -13.65 -6.70
N ALA A 345 28.80 -13.31 -5.64
CA ALA A 345 28.43 -14.28 -4.63
C ALA A 345 27.53 -15.39 -5.21
N ARG A 346 26.62 -15.04 -6.13
CA ARG A 346 25.85 -16.00 -6.90
C ARG A 346 26.73 -16.91 -7.75
N ALA A 347 27.67 -16.34 -8.49
CA ALA A 347 28.56 -17.10 -9.36
C ALA A 347 29.44 -18.10 -8.58
N ARG A 348 29.92 -17.68 -7.41
CA ARG A 348 30.63 -18.54 -6.45
C ARG A 348 29.75 -19.69 -5.98
N ALA A 349 28.52 -19.39 -5.54
CA ALA A 349 27.62 -20.37 -4.98
C ALA A 349 27.12 -21.40 -6.02
N VAL A 350 26.89 -20.98 -7.26
CA VAL A 350 26.28 -21.85 -8.29
C VAL A 350 27.31 -22.71 -9.01
N PHE A 351 28.50 -22.15 -9.32
CA PHE A 351 29.49 -22.86 -10.14
C PHE A 351 30.95 -22.60 -9.73
N GLY A 352 31.19 -22.12 -8.51
CA GLY A 352 32.55 -21.99 -7.97
C GLY A 352 33.40 -20.91 -8.65
N PHE A 353 32.82 -19.79 -9.08
CA PHE A 353 33.58 -18.73 -9.76
C PHE A 353 34.60 -18.02 -8.84
N GLU A 354 35.89 -18.17 -9.12
CA GLU A 354 36.97 -17.56 -8.31
C GLU A 354 37.46 -16.19 -8.83
N GLY A 355 36.96 -15.71 -9.96
CA GLY A 355 37.40 -14.45 -10.57
C GLY A 355 36.90 -13.18 -9.89
N THR A 356 37.42 -12.03 -10.34
CA THR A 356 36.93 -10.70 -9.95
C THR A 356 35.64 -10.33 -10.71
N ILE A 357 34.96 -9.26 -10.27
CA ILE A 357 33.81 -8.70 -10.99
C ILE A 357 34.17 -8.28 -12.43
N ALA A 358 35.35 -7.71 -12.64
CA ALA A 358 35.84 -7.35 -13.97
C ALA A 358 36.02 -8.58 -14.87
N ASN A 359 36.55 -9.68 -14.31
CA ASN A 359 36.69 -10.95 -15.02
C ASN A 359 35.31 -11.56 -15.36
N PHE A 360 34.33 -11.44 -14.45
CA PHE A 360 32.98 -11.92 -14.70
C PHE A 360 32.30 -11.13 -15.83
N ILE A 361 32.37 -9.80 -15.75
CA ILE A 361 31.72 -8.90 -16.72
C ILE A 361 32.33 -9.07 -18.11
N SER A 362 33.67 -9.08 -18.23
CA SER A 362 34.33 -9.28 -19.52
C SER A 362 34.00 -10.63 -20.17
N ARG A 363 33.74 -11.66 -19.36
CA ARG A 363 33.41 -13.01 -19.84
C ARG A 363 31.94 -13.13 -20.27
N PHE A 364 31.00 -12.62 -19.48
CA PHE A 364 29.58 -12.91 -19.62
C PHE A 364 28.72 -11.73 -20.07
N TYR A 365 29.32 -10.54 -20.29
CA TYR A 365 28.64 -9.37 -20.83
C TYR A 365 29.34 -8.91 -22.11
N ASP A 366 28.61 -8.16 -22.92
CA ASP A 366 29.18 -7.38 -24.03
C ASP A 366 29.98 -6.16 -23.53
N GLY A 367 29.72 -5.68 -22.31
CA GLY A 367 30.54 -4.66 -21.67
C GLY A 367 30.06 -4.22 -20.28
N ARG A 368 30.88 -3.40 -19.62
CA ARG A 368 30.56 -2.85 -18.28
C ARG A 368 29.32 -1.96 -18.28
N LYS A 369 29.09 -1.22 -19.37
CA LYS A 369 27.90 -0.37 -19.53
C LYS A 369 26.60 -1.17 -19.39
N THR A 370 26.56 -2.38 -19.93
CA THR A 370 25.38 -3.25 -19.84
C THR A 370 25.08 -3.65 -18.41
N PHE A 371 26.11 -4.04 -17.65
CA PHE A 371 25.94 -4.32 -16.23
C PHE A 371 25.43 -3.09 -15.46
N ASN A 372 26.07 -1.92 -15.65
CA ASN A 372 25.64 -0.68 -14.99
C ASN A 372 24.19 -0.35 -15.31
N HIS A 373 23.82 -0.43 -16.59
CA HIS A 373 22.46 -0.15 -17.05
C HIS A 373 21.42 -1.06 -16.40
N ILE A 374 21.69 -2.37 -16.33
CA ILE A 374 20.79 -3.31 -15.66
C ILE A 374 20.71 -3.03 -14.16
N ALA A 375 21.83 -2.74 -13.50
CA ALA A 375 21.86 -2.42 -12.08
C ALA A 375 21.03 -1.15 -11.77
N ILE A 376 21.19 -0.09 -12.55
CA ILE A 376 20.42 1.16 -12.38
C ILE A 376 18.92 0.91 -12.59
N CYS A 377 18.55 0.22 -13.69
CA CYS A 377 17.15 -0.09 -14.02
C CYS A 377 16.51 -1.16 -13.10
N ALA A 378 17.29 -1.81 -12.23
CA ALA A 378 16.73 -2.66 -11.19
C ALA A 378 16.00 -1.87 -10.08
N GLY A 379 16.23 -0.56 -9.96
CA GLY A 379 15.53 0.30 -8.99
C GLY A 379 15.76 -0.10 -7.53
N GLY A 380 16.94 -0.64 -7.22
CA GLY A 380 17.29 -1.16 -5.90
C GLY A 380 16.61 -2.49 -5.54
N THR A 381 15.96 -3.17 -6.49
CA THR A 381 15.24 -4.42 -6.25
C THR A 381 16.03 -5.65 -6.78
N PRO A 382 16.45 -6.59 -5.90
CA PRO A 382 17.23 -7.76 -6.31
C PRO A 382 16.50 -8.67 -7.28
N ARG A 383 15.18 -8.86 -7.09
CA ARG A 383 14.37 -9.72 -7.97
C ARG A 383 14.36 -9.19 -9.41
N ARG A 384 14.14 -7.89 -9.60
CA ARG A 384 14.10 -7.27 -10.92
C ARG A 384 15.46 -7.33 -11.59
N PHE A 385 16.55 -7.13 -10.84
CA PHE A 385 17.90 -7.29 -11.35
C PHE A 385 18.09 -8.68 -11.98
N TRP A 386 17.78 -9.75 -11.25
CA TRP A 386 17.92 -11.12 -11.78
C TRP A 386 17.00 -11.41 -12.96
N GLU A 387 15.80 -10.83 -12.96
CA GLU A 387 14.87 -11.01 -14.05
C GLU A 387 15.32 -10.31 -15.34
N ILE A 388 15.82 -9.08 -15.24
CA ILE A 388 16.45 -8.39 -16.38
C ILE A 388 17.62 -9.23 -16.88
N HIS A 389 18.50 -9.71 -16.00
CA HIS A 389 19.63 -10.57 -16.40
C HIS A 389 19.18 -11.83 -17.15
N LYS A 390 18.17 -12.52 -16.63
CA LYS A 390 17.62 -13.75 -17.22
C LYS A 390 17.11 -13.51 -18.64
N ARG A 391 16.30 -12.46 -18.84
CA ARG A 391 15.73 -12.09 -20.15
C ARG A 391 16.78 -11.52 -21.11
N SER A 392 17.85 -10.94 -20.57
CA SER A 392 18.93 -10.33 -21.34
C SER A 392 20.01 -11.31 -21.78
N TYR A 393 20.08 -12.49 -21.15
CA TYR A 393 21.03 -13.53 -21.50
C TYR A 393 20.63 -14.20 -22.81
N ASP A 394 21.50 -14.09 -23.80
CA ASP A 394 21.31 -14.71 -25.10
C ASP A 394 22.09 -16.02 -25.15
N SER A 395 21.38 -17.16 -25.21
CA SER A 395 21.98 -18.49 -25.28
C SER A 395 22.79 -18.72 -26.57
N GLY A 396 22.54 -17.94 -27.63
CA GLY A 396 23.30 -17.99 -28.87
C GLY A 396 24.68 -17.35 -28.74
N THR A 397 24.79 -16.23 -28.01
CA THR A 397 26.07 -15.52 -27.79
C THR A 397 26.74 -15.85 -26.46
N ASN A 398 26.04 -16.57 -25.57
CA ASN A 398 26.43 -16.87 -24.19
C ASN A 398 26.80 -15.61 -23.38
N LYS A 399 26.17 -14.49 -23.71
CA LYS A 399 26.41 -13.20 -23.08
C LYS A 399 25.10 -12.48 -22.77
N VAL A 400 25.15 -11.67 -21.72
CA VAL A 400 24.17 -10.64 -21.43
C VAL A 400 24.48 -9.45 -22.33
N SER A 401 23.54 -9.09 -23.20
CA SER A 401 23.74 -8.02 -24.20
C SER A 401 22.90 -6.79 -23.92
N PHE A 402 23.44 -5.61 -24.24
CA PHE A 402 22.77 -4.33 -24.08
C PHE A 402 21.46 -4.24 -24.85
N PRO A 403 21.36 -4.65 -26.14
CA PRO A 403 20.10 -4.57 -26.87
C PRO A 403 19.00 -5.43 -26.25
N ARG A 404 19.34 -6.63 -25.76
CA ARG A 404 18.39 -7.49 -25.06
C ARG A 404 17.99 -6.92 -23.70
N ALA A 405 18.93 -6.31 -22.98
CA ALA A 405 18.63 -5.62 -21.73
C ALA A 405 17.59 -4.51 -21.88
N LYS A 406 17.67 -3.71 -22.95
CA LYS A 406 16.66 -2.67 -23.22
C LYS A 406 15.27 -3.24 -23.40
N ILE A 407 15.16 -4.31 -24.19
CA ILE A 407 13.89 -4.99 -24.45
C ILE A 407 13.35 -5.57 -23.14
N ALA A 408 14.18 -6.29 -22.39
CA ALA A 408 13.82 -6.87 -21.11
C ALA A 408 13.32 -5.83 -20.09
N ILE A 409 13.98 -4.68 -19.99
CA ILE A 409 13.58 -3.58 -19.10
C ILE A 409 12.19 -3.08 -19.49
N GLN A 410 11.94 -2.84 -20.79
CA GLN A 410 10.65 -2.37 -21.28
C GLN A 410 9.52 -3.39 -21.04
N GLU A 411 9.79 -4.67 -21.28
CA GLU A 411 8.83 -5.75 -21.01
C GLU A 411 8.48 -5.82 -19.53
N ILE A 412 9.47 -5.77 -18.63
CA ILE A 412 9.24 -5.80 -17.18
C ILE A 412 8.44 -4.59 -16.70
N VAL A 413 8.70 -3.40 -17.25
CA VAL A 413 7.89 -2.22 -16.94
C VAL A 413 6.44 -2.44 -17.35
N ASN A 414 6.21 -2.94 -18.57
CA ASN A 414 4.86 -3.12 -19.10
C ASN A 414 4.10 -4.28 -18.44
N GLU A 415 4.74 -5.41 -18.20
CA GLU A 415 4.11 -6.63 -17.69
C GLU A 415 3.99 -6.62 -16.17
N GLN A 416 5.03 -6.16 -15.47
CA GLN A 416 5.15 -6.37 -14.03
C GLN A 416 5.02 -5.11 -13.21
N THR A 417 5.36 -3.95 -13.76
CA THR A 417 5.33 -2.71 -12.97
C THR A 417 4.07 -1.91 -13.24
N LEU A 418 3.71 -1.69 -14.50
CA LEU A 418 2.53 -0.92 -14.89
C LEU A 418 1.33 -1.81 -15.26
N GLY A 419 1.55 -2.96 -15.88
CA GLY A 419 0.48 -3.89 -16.26
C GLY A 419 -0.10 -4.73 -15.12
N HIS A 420 0.28 -4.47 -13.87
CA HIS A 420 -0.18 -5.26 -12.73
C HIS A 420 -1.66 -4.96 -12.42
N THR A 421 -2.43 -6.01 -12.15
CA THR A 421 -3.90 -5.93 -11.95
C THR A 421 -4.32 -5.09 -10.74
N SER A 422 -3.41 -4.82 -9.81
CA SER A 422 -3.67 -3.95 -8.66
C SER A 422 -3.69 -2.46 -9.01
N LEU A 423 -3.13 -2.06 -10.15
CA LEU A 423 -3.10 -0.67 -10.58
C LEU A 423 -4.37 -0.30 -11.33
N THR A 424 -5.00 0.78 -10.90
CA THR A 424 -6.21 1.34 -11.52
C THR A 424 -5.86 2.31 -12.64
N THR A 425 -6.84 2.68 -13.45
CA THR A 425 -6.73 3.80 -14.40
C THR A 425 -6.21 5.07 -13.73
N ASN A 426 -6.55 5.24 -12.44
CA ASN A 426 -6.10 6.39 -11.68
C ASN A 426 -4.58 6.35 -11.44
N ASP A 427 -4.07 5.22 -10.99
CA ASP A 427 -2.64 5.02 -10.75
C ASP A 427 -1.82 5.26 -12.03
N HIS A 428 -2.32 4.79 -13.18
CA HIS A 428 -1.70 5.01 -14.48
C HIS A 428 -1.61 6.49 -14.86
N ALA A 429 -2.69 7.27 -14.67
CA ALA A 429 -2.64 8.69 -15.02
C ALA A 429 -1.70 9.48 -14.09
N ILE A 430 -1.59 9.09 -12.82
CA ILE A 430 -0.60 9.68 -11.90
C ILE A 430 0.80 9.47 -12.44
N VAL A 431 1.16 8.23 -12.82
CA VAL A 431 2.47 7.92 -13.40
C VAL A 431 2.73 8.73 -14.66
N GLN A 432 1.75 8.81 -15.57
CA GLN A 432 1.88 9.62 -16.81
C GLN A 432 2.06 11.10 -16.53
N HIS A 433 1.39 11.63 -15.50
CA HIS A 433 1.55 13.01 -15.09
C HIS A 433 2.95 13.26 -14.51
N VAL A 434 3.44 12.37 -13.63
CA VAL A 434 4.80 12.41 -13.08
C VAL A 434 5.84 12.38 -14.20
N ILE A 435 5.71 11.46 -15.16
CA ILE A 435 6.58 11.36 -16.35
C ILE A 435 6.62 12.71 -17.06
N LYS A 436 5.46 13.30 -17.39
CA LYS A 436 5.38 14.58 -18.10
C LYS A 436 6.09 15.71 -17.34
N VAL A 437 5.84 15.82 -16.03
CA VAL A 437 6.43 16.86 -15.18
C VAL A 437 7.95 16.71 -15.11
N LEU A 438 8.45 15.50 -14.91
CA LEU A 438 9.89 15.23 -14.86
C LEU A 438 10.56 15.48 -16.22
N THR A 439 9.93 15.09 -17.33
CA THR A 439 10.47 15.32 -18.69
C THR A 439 10.63 16.82 -18.95
N LEU A 440 9.59 17.62 -18.70
CA LEU A 440 9.64 19.08 -18.86
C LEU A 440 10.74 19.69 -18.00
N LYS A 441 10.83 19.28 -16.73
CA LYS A 441 11.86 19.78 -15.82
C LYS A 441 13.28 19.44 -16.30
N ASN A 442 13.49 18.22 -16.77
CA ASN A 442 14.79 17.79 -17.29
C ASN A 442 15.13 18.50 -18.61
N GLU A 443 14.14 18.83 -19.45
CA GLU A 443 14.33 19.68 -20.64
C GLU A 443 14.80 21.08 -20.27
N GLU A 444 14.15 21.71 -19.27
CA GLU A 444 14.58 23.00 -18.75
C GLU A 444 15.99 22.96 -18.16
N ALA A 445 16.32 21.93 -17.39
CA ALA A 445 17.64 21.74 -16.81
C ALA A 445 18.72 21.60 -17.90
N ARG A 446 18.43 20.86 -18.98
CA ARG A 446 19.32 20.75 -20.15
C ARG A 446 19.48 22.08 -20.88
N ALA A 447 18.40 22.83 -21.07
CA ALA A 447 18.43 24.14 -21.73
C ALA A 447 19.28 25.14 -20.92
N LYS A 448 19.08 25.19 -19.59
CA LYS A 448 19.87 26.02 -18.67
C LYS A 448 21.34 25.61 -18.65
N SER A 449 21.63 24.32 -18.58
CA SER A 449 23.02 23.81 -18.57
C SER A 449 23.80 24.08 -19.86
N LYS A 450 23.13 24.39 -20.97
CA LYS A 450 23.80 24.84 -22.21
C LYS A 450 24.23 26.31 -22.14
N THR A 451 23.55 27.13 -21.33
CA THR A 451 23.77 28.58 -21.26
C THR A 451 24.51 29.01 -20.00
N SER A 452 24.43 28.25 -18.90
CA SER A 452 25.13 28.51 -17.64
C SER A 452 26.44 27.73 -17.51
N LYS A 453 27.43 28.34 -16.84
CA LYS A 453 28.67 27.64 -16.43
C LYS A 453 28.37 26.52 -15.41
N ASN A 454 27.35 26.68 -14.60
CA ASN A 454 26.91 25.69 -13.63
C ASN A 454 25.87 24.77 -14.27
N LYS A 455 26.16 23.48 -14.40
CA LYS A 455 25.22 22.49 -14.91
C LYS A 455 24.13 22.25 -13.86
N VAL A 456 22.87 22.38 -14.26
CA VAL A 456 21.71 22.03 -13.44
C VAL A 456 21.49 20.51 -13.55
N PRO A 457 21.48 19.77 -12.44
CA PRO A 457 21.34 18.32 -12.47
C PRO A 457 19.95 17.90 -12.98
N GLN A 458 19.91 16.81 -13.74
CA GLN A 458 18.68 16.14 -14.17
C GLN A 458 18.31 15.02 -13.20
N GLY A 459 17.04 14.66 -13.09
CA GLY A 459 16.61 13.65 -12.12
C GLY A 459 15.26 13.01 -12.36
N ILE A 460 14.93 12.11 -11.44
CA ILE A 460 13.66 11.37 -11.36
C ILE A 460 12.87 11.71 -10.10
N TYR A 461 13.36 12.67 -9.31
CA TYR A 461 12.82 13.00 -7.99
C TYR A 461 11.75 14.07 -8.07
N PHE A 462 10.72 13.93 -7.25
CA PHE A 462 9.66 14.90 -7.10
C PHE A 462 9.14 14.97 -5.65
N SER A 463 8.68 16.14 -5.24
CA SER A 463 8.05 16.36 -3.93
C SER A 463 6.54 16.37 -4.08
N ALA A 464 5.79 15.82 -3.12
CA ALA A 464 4.32 15.89 -3.13
C ALA A 464 3.78 16.28 -1.75
N THR A 465 2.59 16.90 -1.73
CA THR A 465 1.87 17.19 -0.49
C THR A 465 1.45 15.90 0.22
N GLN A 466 1.19 15.96 1.53
CA GLN A 466 0.73 14.79 2.29
C GLN A 466 -0.58 14.22 1.73
N GLN A 467 -1.52 15.09 1.30
CA GLN A 467 -2.77 14.67 0.66
C GLN A 467 -2.52 13.91 -0.65
N ASN A 468 -1.63 14.42 -1.50
CA ASN A 468 -1.28 13.75 -2.76
C ASN A 468 -0.54 12.42 -2.52
N SER A 469 0.31 12.38 -1.50
CA SER A 469 1.10 11.18 -1.18
C SER A 469 0.25 9.98 -0.77
N ALA A 470 -0.95 10.22 -0.21
CA ALA A 470 -1.90 9.15 0.13
C ALA A 470 -2.34 8.34 -1.11
N HIS A 471 -2.30 8.95 -2.30
CA HIS A 471 -2.64 8.28 -3.56
C HIS A 471 -1.50 7.46 -4.16
N PHE A 472 -0.28 7.53 -3.60
CA PHE A 472 0.86 6.80 -4.14
C PHE A 472 1.00 5.38 -3.59
N GLY A 473 0.15 4.96 -2.65
CA GLY A 473 0.29 3.68 -1.96
C GLY A 473 0.48 2.47 -2.89
N ARG A 474 -0.45 2.29 -3.84
CA ARG A 474 -0.39 1.19 -4.82
C ARG A 474 0.80 1.31 -5.77
N LEU A 475 1.16 2.54 -6.16
CA LEU A 475 2.32 2.81 -7.01
C LEU A 475 3.64 2.53 -6.30
N ILE A 476 3.72 2.83 -5.00
CA ILE A 476 4.86 2.50 -4.16
C ILE A 476 4.99 0.99 -4.04
N MET A 477 3.89 0.32 -3.72
CA MET A 477 3.85 -1.13 -3.61
C MET A 477 4.33 -1.88 -4.84
N GLN A 478 3.89 -1.39 -5.99
CA GLN A 478 4.24 -1.99 -7.27
C GLN A 478 5.67 -1.66 -7.71
N GLY A 479 6.33 -0.71 -7.03
CA GLY A 479 7.65 -0.22 -7.40
C GLY A 479 7.63 0.62 -8.68
N ALA A 480 6.56 1.37 -8.89
CA ALA A 480 6.45 2.40 -9.92
C ALA A 480 6.90 3.78 -9.40
N ILE A 481 6.70 4.03 -8.11
CA ILE A 481 7.18 5.20 -7.38
C ILE A 481 7.94 4.70 -6.14
N PHE A 482 8.98 5.40 -5.71
CA PHE A 482 9.70 5.09 -4.48
C PHE A 482 9.58 6.24 -3.49
N ASP A 483 9.21 5.93 -2.25
CA ASP A 483 9.31 6.86 -1.13
C ASP A 483 10.76 6.89 -0.66
N LYS A 484 11.46 7.99 -0.97
CA LYS A 484 12.88 8.08 -0.69
C LYS A 484 13.16 8.06 0.81
N SER A 485 12.20 8.42 1.67
CA SER A 485 12.39 8.41 3.13
C SER A 485 12.50 6.99 3.71
N ARG A 486 12.12 5.98 2.93
CA ARG A 486 12.07 4.56 3.29
C ARG A 486 13.09 3.71 2.54
N MET A 487 14.18 4.33 2.09
CA MET A 487 15.27 3.66 1.39
C MET A 487 16.51 3.62 2.27
N LYS A 488 17.31 2.57 2.09
CA LYS A 488 18.59 2.41 2.76
C LYS A 488 19.59 3.42 2.20
N SER A 489 19.82 4.49 2.96
CA SER A 489 20.83 5.52 2.69
C SER A 489 21.77 5.64 3.89
N ARG A 490 23.07 5.75 3.62
CA ARG A 490 24.11 6.08 4.61
C ARG A 490 24.12 7.56 4.98
N ARG A 491 23.45 8.42 4.21
CA ARG A 491 23.35 9.85 4.45
C ARG A 491 22.01 10.18 5.10
N HIS A 492 22.03 10.56 6.38
CA HIS A 492 20.86 11.15 7.05
C HIS A 492 20.61 12.56 6.49
N SER A 493 19.96 12.67 5.33
CA SER A 493 19.49 13.99 4.86
C SER A 493 18.22 14.34 5.63
N LEU A 494 18.22 15.45 6.36
CA LEU A 494 17.01 16.11 6.83
C LEU A 494 16.23 16.56 5.58
N ARG A 495 15.11 15.88 5.28
CA ARG A 495 14.28 16.21 4.11
C ARG A 495 13.11 17.07 4.57
N PRO A 496 12.95 18.31 4.07
CA PRO A 496 11.89 19.22 4.52
C PRO A 496 10.48 18.81 4.05
N HIS A 497 10.38 18.00 2.99
CA HIS A 497 9.12 17.51 2.41
C HIS A 497 9.22 16.03 2.02
N PRO A 498 8.08 15.31 1.88
CA PRO A 498 8.07 13.96 1.32
C PRO A 498 8.65 13.97 -0.10
N ILE A 499 9.81 13.33 -0.27
CA ILE A 499 10.47 13.17 -1.57
C ILE A 499 10.20 11.78 -2.10
N PHE A 500 9.76 11.73 -3.35
CA PHE A 500 9.52 10.52 -4.10
C PHE A 500 10.44 10.47 -5.32
N ALA A 501 10.64 9.27 -5.85
CA ALA A 501 11.27 9.06 -7.15
C ALA A 501 10.35 8.26 -8.07
N LEU A 502 10.34 8.60 -9.35
CA LEU A 502 9.81 7.71 -10.37
C LEU A 502 10.79 6.53 -10.52
N ASP A 503 10.27 5.32 -10.65
CA ASP A 503 11.11 4.15 -10.89
C ASP A 503 12.09 4.34 -12.07
N THR A 504 13.35 3.91 -11.90
CA THR A 504 14.41 4.12 -12.90
C THR A 504 14.13 3.40 -14.21
N ALA A 505 13.57 2.19 -14.18
CA ALA A 505 13.17 1.48 -15.40
C ALA A 505 12.01 2.17 -16.11
N ILE A 506 11.00 2.67 -15.38
CA ILE A 506 9.92 3.48 -15.95
C ILE A 506 10.49 4.77 -16.58
N ALA A 507 11.34 5.50 -15.86
CA ALA A 507 11.95 6.74 -16.31
C ALA A 507 12.77 6.54 -17.59
N TYR A 508 13.53 5.44 -17.65
CA TYR A 508 14.28 5.02 -18.84
C TYR A 508 13.34 4.70 -20.02
N SER A 509 12.38 3.82 -19.80
CA SER A 509 11.44 3.30 -20.81
C SER A 509 10.60 4.43 -21.44
N ASN A 510 10.23 5.43 -20.63
CA ASN A 510 9.45 6.59 -21.06
C ASN A 510 10.31 7.81 -21.42
N ARG A 511 11.64 7.65 -21.49
CA ARG A 511 12.60 8.70 -21.90
C ARG A 511 12.47 10.01 -21.12
N VAL A 512 12.17 9.91 -19.82
CA VAL A 512 12.20 11.05 -18.88
C VAL A 512 13.58 11.71 -18.89
N ILE A 513 14.61 10.88 -19.06
CA ILE A 513 15.97 11.27 -19.41
C ILE A 513 16.31 10.61 -20.76
N PRO A 514 16.96 11.32 -21.70
CA PRO A 514 17.36 10.75 -22.99
C PRO A 514 18.21 9.50 -22.83
N GLU A 515 17.88 8.46 -23.59
CA GLU A 515 18.48 7.12 -23.53
C GLU A 515 20.01 7.14 -23.55
N VAL A 516 20.61 7.96 -24.43
CA VAL A 516 22.07 8.07 -24.61
C VAL A 516 22.79 8.59 -23.36
N ASN A 517 22.08 9.36 -22.53
CA ASN A 517 22.63 10.03 -21.36
C ASN A 517 22.16 9.40 -20.04
N PHE A 518 21.29 8.38 -20.08
CA PHE A 518 20.61 7.89 -18.89
C PHE A 518 21.58 7.42 -17.80
N ASP A 519 22.52 6.54 -18.15
CA ASP A 519 23.50 6.00 -17.20
C ASP A 519 24.38 7.10 -16.60
N ILE A 520 24.80 8.07 -17.43
CA ILE A 520 25.63 9.19 -17.00
C ILE A 520 24.87 10.09 -16.02
N VAL A 521 23.61 10.38 -16.30
CA VAL A 521 22.75 11.19 -15.42
C VAL A 521 22.50 10.45 -14.11
N ALA A 522 22.23 9.15 -14.16
CA ALA A 522 22.02 8.34 -12.96
C ALA A 522 23.28 8.31 -12.07
N GLU A 523 24.47 8.16 -12.65
CA GLU A 523 25.72 8.11 -11.89
C GLU A 523 26.16 9.48 -11.36
N GLN A 524 25.90 10.57 -12.10
CA GLN A 524 26.48 11.89 -11.79
C GLN A 524 25.49 12.90 -11.21
N ASP A 525 24.23 12.90 -11.64
CA ASP A 525 23.27 13.94 -11.26
C ASP A 525 22.36 13.50 -10.11
N PHE A 526 22.03 12.21 -9.99
CA PHE A 526 21.23 11.70 -8.86
C PHE A 526 21.88 11.95 -7.49
N PRO A 527 23.21 11.75 -7.31
CA PRO A 527 23.87 12.05 -6.04
C PRO A 527 23.85 13.55 -5.73
N LYS A 528 24.12 14.39 -6.73
CA LYS A 528 24.11 15.85 -6.59
C LYS A 528 22.74 16.38 -6.15
N LEU A 529 21.67 15.84 -6.73
CA LEU A 529 20.31 16.19 -6.32
C LEU A 529 20.05 15.92 -4.84
N THR A 530 20.65 14.86 -4.29
CA THR A 530 20.53 14.52 -2.87
C THR A 530 21.42 15.40 -2.00
N GLU A 531 22.63 15.74 -2.46
CA GLU A 531 23.55 16.67 -1.79
C GLU A 531 22.94 18.08 -1.68
N ASP A 532 22.23 18.52 -2.72
CA ASP A 532 21.51 19.79 -2.74
C ASP A 532 20.17 19.73 -1.98
N GLY A 533 19.93 18.70 -1.17
CA GLY A 533 18.70 18.55 -0.38
C GLY A 533 17.44 18.45 -1.23
N PHE A 534 17.54 17.94 -2.46
CA PHE A 534 16.48 17.87 -3.45
C PHE A 534 15.96 19.23 -3.91
N ALA A 535 16.76 20.31 -3.84
CA ALA A 535 16.37 21.65 -4.31
C ALA A 535 15.89 21.68 -5.77
N HIS A 536 16.36 20.74 -6.60
CA HIS A 536 15.95 20.60 -7.99
C HIS A 536 14.97 19.43 -8.23
N ALA A 537 14.38 18.82 -7.21
CA ALA A 537 13.27 17.86 -7.39
C ALA A 537 12.04 18.55 -7.96
N ALA A 538 11.31 17.89 -8.85
CA ALA A 538 10.09 18.48 -9.43
C ALA A 538 9.01 18.68 -8.36
N SER A 539 8.27 19.78 -8.42
CA SER A 539 7.12 19.94 -7.54
C SER A 539 5.92 19.20 -8.14
N PHE A 540 5.45 18.17 -7.44
CA PHE A 540 4.15 17.54 -7.65
C PHE A 540 3.13 18.22 -6.73
N GLU A 541 2.98 19.52 -6.93
CA GLU A 541 1.93 20.34 -6.34
C GLU A 541 0.89 20.70 -7.39
N PRO A 542 -0.33 21.06 -6.96
CA PRO A 542 -1.18 21.93 -7.75
C PRO A 542 -0.36 23.06 -8.40
N PRO A 543 -0.57 23.40 -9.68
CA PRO A 543 -0.10 24.67 -10.18
C PRO A 543 -0.65 25.78 -9.25
N SER A 544 0.26 26.62 -8.75
CA SER A 544 -0.10 27.77 -7.93
C SER A 544 -1.11 28.63 -8.69
N ARG A 545 -2.23 28.92 -8.02
CA ARG A 545 -3.37 29.75 -8.46
C ARG A 545 -3.03 30.85 -9.49
N GLN A 546 -3.55 30.69 -10.71
CA GLN A 546 -4.19 31.77 -11.46
C GLN A 546 -5.58 31.29 -11.90
N GLY A 547 -6.59 31.59 -11.07
CA GLY A 547 -8.01 31.39 -11.40
C GLY A 547 -8.64 30.14 -10.75
N ASP A 548 -9.66 30.38 -9.93
CA ASP A 548 -10.43 29.41 -9.12
C ASP A 548 -10.91 28.15 -9.86
N LYS A 549 -10.08 27.11 -9.84
CA LYS A 549 -10.55 25.72 -9.68
C LYS A 549 -9.61 25.04 -8.69
N SER A 550 -10.17 24.41 -7.65
CA SER A 550 -9.41 23.53 -6.79
C SER A 550 -8.74 22.47 -7.66
N TRP A 551 -7.41 22.43 -7.62
CA TRP A 551 -6.68 21.32 -8.19
C TRP A 551 -6.90 20.13 -7.26
N THR A 552 -7.76 19.22 -7.67
CA THR A 552 -7.78 17.86 -7.14
C THR A 552 -7.25 16.94 -8.22
N ILE A 553 -6.65 15.82 -7.82
CA ILE A 553 -6.25 14.76 -8.75
C ILE A 553 -7.43 14.37 -9.69
N GLU A 554 -8.68 14.48 -9.23
CA GLU A 554 -9.92 14.33 -10.02
C GLU A 554 -10.09 15.33 -11.17
N SER A 555 -9.58 16.56 -11.03
CA SER A 555 -9.62 17.59 -12.08
C SER A 555 -8.63 17.29 -13.21
N VAL A 556 -7.48 16.70 -12.88
CA VAL A 556 -6.53 16.14 -13.84
C VAL A 556 -7.17 14.93 -14.51
N PHE A 557 -7.84 14.04 -13.76
CA PHE A 557 -8.58 12.92 -14.33
C PHE A 557 -9.63 13.32 -15.37
N LYS A 558 -10.47 14.33 -15.10
CA LYS A 558 -11.43 14.83 -16.10
C LYS A 558 -10.79 15.34 -17.38
N ALA A 559 -9.53 15.77 -17.34
CA ALA A 559 -8.78 16.20 -18.52
C ALA A 559 -8.09 15.03 -19.26
N TYR A 560 -7.88 13.89 -18.60
CA TYR A 560 -7.20 12.70 -19.15
C TYR A 560 -8.17 11.58 -19.58
N SER A 561 -9.39 11.52 -19.03
CA SER A 561 -10.43 10.54 -19.44
C SER A 561 -11.02 10.82 -20.84
N SER A 562 -10.64 11.92 -21.48
CA SER A 562 -10.84 12.13 -22.92
C SER A 562 -9.68 11.45 -23.68
N SER A 563 -10.00 10.36 -24.37
CA SER A 563 -9.14 9.40 -25.11
C SER A 563 -8.02 10.00 -26.00
N PRO A 564 -6.97 9.22 -26.34
CA PRO A 564 -5.76 9.72 -27.02
C PRO A 564 -6.00 10.06 -28.51
N PRO A 565 -5.23 11.00 -29.10
CA PRO A 565 -5.52 11.49 -30.45
C PRO A 565 -4.93 10.56 -31.51
N THR A 566 -5.79 9.85 -32.24
CA THR A 566 -5.50 9.53 -33.64
C THR A 566 -5.58 10.80 -34.47
N SER A 567 -4.51 11.05 -35.21
CA SER A 567 -4.36 12.11 -36.21
C SER A 567 -5.62 12.30 -37.08
N SER A 568 -6.39 13.33 -36.79
CA SER A 568 -7.15 14.10 -37.77
C SER A 568 -7.53 15.43 -37.11
N LEU A 569 -7.27 16.54 -37.79
CA LEU A 569 -7.77 17.87 -37.43
C LEU A 569 -9.31 17.83 -37.41
N LYS A 570 -9.91 17.42 -36.28
CA LYS A 570 -11.31 17.71 -36.01
C LYS A 570 -11.40 19.18 -35.64
N LYS A 571 -11.84 19.99 -36.62
CA LYS A 571 -12.46 21.29 -36.33
C LYS A 571 -13.52 21.03 -35.25
N LEU A 572 -13.31 21.58 -34.05
CA LEU A 572 -14.32 21.63 -33.01
C LEU A 572 -15.56 22.28 -33.61
N SER A 573 -16.66 21.54 -33.62
CA SER A 573 -17.98 22.11 -33.90
C SER A 573 -18.18 23.28 -32.93
N PRO A 574 -18.59 24.47 -33.42
CA PRO A 574 -18.82 25.62 -32.55
C PRO A 574 -19.90 25.25 -31.52
N VAL A 575 -19.53 25.20 -30.24
CA VAL A 575 -20.48 25.01 -29.15
C VAL A 575 -21.31 26.30 -29.05
N ILE A 576 -22.63 26.16 -29.22
CA ILE A 576 -23.59 27.25 -29.03
C ILE A 576 -23.89 27.34 -27.55
N GLU A 577 -23.57 28.49 -26.96
CA GLU A 577 -23.70 28.81 -25.54
C GLU A 577 -24.83 29.84 -25.36
N ARG A 578 -25.45 29.86 -24.17
CA ARG A 578 -26.47 30.86 -23.79
C ARG A 578 -25.93 31.83 -22.73
N GLY A 579 -26.44 33.06 -22.74
CA GLY A 579 -25.99 34.09 -21.82
C GLY A 579 -26.78 35.37 -21.86
N PHE A 580 -26.36 36.36 -21.07
CA PHE A 580 -26.97 37.69 -21.05
C PHE A 580 -25.94 38.78 -21.33
N ILE A 581 -26.37 39.86 -21.99
CA ILE A 581 -25.51 41.04 -22.18
C ILE A 581 -25.31 41.73 -20.83
N LYS A 582 -24.11 41.58 -20.28
CA LYS A 582 -23.75 42.13 -18.97
C LYS A 582 -23.51 43.63 -19.03
N ALA A 583 -22.77 44.08 -20.04
CA ALA A 583 -22.41 45.49 -20.21
C ALA A 583 -22.12 45.79 -21.68
N ILE A 584 -22.59 46.94 -22.15
CA ILE A 584 -22.24 47.53 -23.45
C ILE A 584 -21.40 48.76 -23.16
N ARG A 585 -20.16 48.80 -23.66
CA ARG A 585 -19.22 49.91 -23.46
C ARG A 585 -19.51 51.04 -24.47
N PRO A 586 -19.14 52.29 -24.15
CA PRO A 586 -19.33 53.43 -25.05
C PRO A 586 -18.66 53.27 -26.43
N ASN A 587 -17.56 52.52 -26.50
CA ASN A 587 -16.88 52.23 -27.77
C ASN A 587 -17.58 51.15 -28.63
N GLY A 588 -18.72 50.63 -28.17
CA GLY A 588 -19.57 49.66 -28.86
C GLY A 588 -19.21 48.19 -28.61
N ASN A 589 -18.14 47.90 -27.87
CA ASN A 589 -17.86 46.52 -27.44
C ASN A 589 -18.75 46.12 -26.25
N ALA A 590 -18.97 44.84 -26.05
CA ALA A 590 -19.77 44.35 -24.92
C ALA A 590 -19.15 43.14 -24.23
N PHE A 591 -19.72 42.78 -23.09
CA PHE A 591 -19.47 41.52 -22.41
C PHE A 591 -20.77 40.76 -22.25
N VAL A 592 -20.74 39.45 -22.51
CA VAL A 592 -21.85 38.53 -22.25
C VAL A 592 -21.47 37.57 -21.13
N THR A 593 -22.36 37.39 -20.16
CA THR A 593 -22.22 36.39 -19.10
C THR A 593 -22.60 35.03 -19.68
N VAL A 594 -21.76 34.02 -19.53
CA VAL A 594 -22.03 32.65 -20.00
C VAL A 594 -22.79 31.88 -18.91
N LEU A 595 -23.99 31.38 -19.22
CA LEU A 595 -24.88 30.73 -18.25
C LEU A 595 -24.35 29.41 -17.70
N ASP A 596 -23.72 28.60 -18.56
CA ASP A 596 -23.14 27.29 -18.19
C ASP A 596 -21.83 27.40 -17.39
N GLY A 597 -21.40 28.64 -17.11
CA GLY A 597 -20.28 28.95 -16.25
C GLY A 597 -18.99 29.35 -17.00
N GLY A 598 -18.13 30.04 -16.26
CA GLY A 598 -16.87 30.61 -16.73
C GLY A 598 -16.89 32.13 -16.79
N SER A 599 -15.75 32.73 -17.17
CA SER A 599 -15.61 34.18 -17.27
C SER A 599 -16.49 34.74 -18.39
N ASP A 600 -16.90 36.00 -18.24
CA ASP A 600 -17.61 36.75 -19.28
C ASP A 600 -16.84 36.65 -20.61
N ALA A 601 -17.59 36.54 -21.71
CA ALA A 601 -17.02 36.57 -23.04
C ALA A 601 -17.11 37.98 -23.63
N PHE A 602 -16.01 38.41 -24.22
CA PHE A 602 -15.92 39.68 -24.93
C PHE A 602 -16.66 39.60 -26.28
N VAL A 603 -17.44 40.62 -26.59
CA VAL A 603 -18.17 40.78 -27.86
C VAL A 603 -17.57 41.97 -28.59
N SER A 604 -17.17 41.76 -29.84
CA SER A 604 -16.61 42.83 -30.67
C SER A 604 -17.68 43.86 -31.05
N LYS A 605 -17.26 45.10 -31.28
CA LYS A 605 -18.12 46.20 -31.76
C LYS A 605 -18.98 45.81 -32.97
N ALA A 606 -18.42 45.06 -33.92
CA ALA A 606 -19.11 44.66 -35.14
C ALA A 606 -20.27 43.67 -34.86
N GLU A 607 -20.06 42.69 -33.98
CA GLU A 607 -21.10 41.74 -33.59
C GLU A 607 -22.17 42.41 -32.73
N MET A 608 -21.76 43.28 -31.81
CA MET A 608 -22.70 44.00 -30.96
C MET A 608 -23.58 44.97 -31.76
N ALA A 609 -23.04 45.64 -32.79
CA ALA A 609 -23.81 46.54 -33.65
C ALA A 609 -24.95 45.82 -34.38
N LYS A 610 -24.71 44.59 -34.88
CA LYS A 610 -25.76 43.75 -35.49
C LYS A 610 -26.86 43.43 -34.50
N LEU A 611 -26.49 43.13 -33.25
CA LEU A 611 -27.44 42.76 -32.22
C LEU A 611 -28.27 43.94 -31.71
N ILE A 612 -27.66 45.12 -31.57
CA ILE A 612 -28.34 46.37 -31.20
C ILE A 612 -29.34 46.77 -32.30
N ALA A 613 -28.99 46.60 -33.58
CA ALA A 613 -29.92 46.83 -34.69
C ALA A 613 -31.14 45.90 -34.62
N GLY A 614 -31.00 44.71 -34.01
CA GLY A 614 -32.09 43.78 -33.70
C GLY A 614 -32.82 44.05 -32.37
N GLY A 615 -32.57 45.18 -31.70
CA GLY A 615 -33.26 45.58 -30.47
C GLY A 615 -32.61 45.09 -29.16
N ALA A 616 -31.37 44.58 -29.19
CA ALA A 616 -30.70 44.09 -27.98
C ALA A 616 -30.33 45.22 -27.02
N THR A 617 -30.70 45.08 -25.75
CA THR A 617 -30.32 45.97 -24.64
C THR A 617 -29.52 45.22 -23.57
N LYS A 618 -28.93 45.96 -22.61
CA LYS A 618 -28.28 45.35 -21.44
C LYS A 618 -29.30 44.45 -20.72
N GLY A 619 -28.91 43.21 -20.43
CA GLY A 619 -29.76 42.19 -19.84
C GLY A 619 -30.50 41.28 -20.83
N ALA A 620 -30.49 41.58 -22.14
CA ALA A 620 -31.14 40.70 -23.11
C ALA A 620 -30.42 39.35 -23.23
N GLU A 621 -31.20 38.29 -23.38
CA GLU A 621 -30.72 36.91 -23.51
C GLU A 621 -30.25 36.64 -24.94
N VAL A 622 -29.07 36.03 -25.04
CA VAL A 622 -28.40 35.78 -26.31
C VAL A 622 -27.85 34.35 -26.36
N THR A 623 -27.86 33.79 -27.57
CA THR A 623 -27.09 32.59 -27.92
C THR A 623 -25.86 33.01 -28.72
N PHE A 624 -24.72 32.36 -28.50
CA PHE A 624 -23.46 32.71 -29.17
C PHE A 624 -22.48 31.56 -29.17
N THR A 625 -21.50 31.61 -30.06
CA THR A 625 -20.35 30.69 -30.06
C THR A 625 -19.21 31.30 -29.26
N ILE A 626 -18.56 30.50 -28.41
CA ILE A 626 -17.36 30.92 -27.68
C ILE A 626 -16.10 30.40 -28.39
N SER A 627 -15.15 31.31 -28.60
CA SER A 627 -13.76 30.98 -28.91
C SER A 627 -12.84 31.53 -27.83
N LYS A 628 -11.64 30.97 -27.68
CA LYS A 628 -10.62 31.47 -26.74
C LYS A 628 -9.43 31.98 -27.54
N ASN A 629 -9.03 33.22 -27.30
CA ASN A 629 -7.85 33.83 -27.88
C ASN A 629 -6.93 34.39 -26.77
N ASN A 630 -5.82 35.01 -27.16
CA ASN A 630 -4.84 35.58 -26.22
C ASN A 630 -5.41 36.71 -25.33
N LEU A 631 -6.60 37.24 -25.66
CA LEU A 631 -7.28 38.30 -24.93
C LEU A 631 -8.43 37.79 -24.04
N GLY A 632 -8.66 36.46 -24.00
CA GLY A 632 -9.70 35.82 -23.21
C GLY A 632 -10.74 35.09 -24.04
N ARG A 633 -11.96 34.95 -23.50
CA ARG A 633 -13.10 34.36 -24.22
C ARG A 633 -13.70 35.41 -25.13
N GLN A 634 -13.89 35.08 -26.40
CA GLN A 634 -14.58 35.92 -27.38
C GLN A 634 -15.86 35.24 -27.84
N ALA A 635 -16.98 35.96 -27.73
CA ALA A 635 -18.27 35.56 -28.23
C ALA A 635 -18.47 36.06 -29.67
N SER A 636 -18.97 35.19 -30.52
CA SER A 636 -19.27 35.46 -31.94
C SER A 636 -20.58 34.78 -32.35
N ASN A 637 -21.22 35.25 -33.41
CA ASN A 637 -22.51 34.75 -33.88
C ASN A 637 -23.63 34.96 -32.85
N LEU A 638 -23.67 36.14 -32.23
CA LEU A 638 -24.70 36.43 -31.23
C LEU A 638 -26.08 36.48 -31.90
N ARG A 639 -27.07 35.85 -31.27
CA ARG A 639 -28.49 35.92 -31.66
C ARG A 639 -29.35 36.14 -30.42
N LEU A 640 -30.30 37.06 -30.50
CA LEU A 640 -31.31 37.22 -29.45
C LEU A 640 -32.12 35.95 -29.34
N VAL A 641 -32.32 35.48 -28.11
CA VAL A 641 -33.24 34.38 -27.86
C VAL A 641 -34.65 34.95 -27.96
N GLU A 642 -35.40 34.56 -28.99
CA GLU A 642 -36.82 34.88 -29.09
C GLU A 642 -37.53 34.28 -27.86
N LYS A 643 -38.27 35.12 -27.13
CA LYS A 643 -38.98 34.72 -25.91
C LYS A 643 -40.02 33.64 -26.26
N GLY A 644 -39.68 32.37 -26.03
CA GLY A 644 -40.65 31.29 -25.85
C GLY A 644 -41.45 31.49 -24.56
N PRO A 645 -42.56 30.75 -24.35
CA PRO A 645 -43.57 31.06 -23.35
C PRO A 645 -42.95 31.12 -21.94
N THR A 646 -42.95 32.33 -21.38
CA THR A 646 -42.24 32.77 -20.18
C THR A 646 -43.03 32.59 -18.87
N ASP A 647 -44.17 31.91 -18.87
CA ASP A 647 -45.07 31.96 -17.70
C ASP A 647 -44.54 31.21 -16.48
N ASP A 648 -43.99 30.01 -16.62
CA ASP A 648 -43.58 29.22 -15.44
C ASP A 648 -42.33 29.78 -14.76
N ARG A 649 -41.37 30.29 -15.54
CA ARG A 649 -40.14 30.88 -15.00
C ARG A 649 -40.37 32.27 -14.40
N ALA A 650 -41.21 33.09 -15.04
CA ALA A 650 -41.55 34.40 -14.51
C ALA A 650 -42.32 34.26 -13.18
N LYS A 651 -43.24 33.28 -13.12
CA LYS A 651 -43.96 32.92 -11.90
C LYS A 651 -43.03 32.44 -10.80
N LEU A 652 -42.13 31.49 -11.07
CA LEU A 652 -41.15 31.00 -10.09
C LEU A 652 -40.26 32.13 -9.54
N LEU A 653 -39.78 33.04 -10.40
CA LEU A 653 -38.97 34.18 -9.94
C LEU A 653 -39.78 35.16 -9.09
N GLN A 654 -41.07 35.36 -9.39
CA GLN A 654 -41.96 36.16 -8.54
C GLN A 654 -42.20 35.48 -7.19
N ASP A 655 -42.40 34.16 -7.17
CA ASP A 655 -42.62 33.39 -5.95
C ASP A 655 -41.38 33.41 -5.04
N VAL A 656 -40.19 33.24 -5.62
CA VAL A 656 -38.91 33.37 -4.88
C VAL A 656 -38.72 34.80 -4.37
N ALA A 657 -39.02 35.82 -5.16
CA ALA A 657 -38.92 37.22 -4.71
C ALA A 657 -39.88 37.51 -3.55
N GLN A 658 -41.11 36.98 -3.61
CA GLN A 658 -42.11 37.15 -2.55
C GLN A 658 -41.71 36.41 -1.28
N PHE A 659 -41.14 35.20 -1.41
CA PHE A 659 -40.58 34.44 -0.29
C PHE A 659 -39.50 35.23 0.45
N ILE A 660 -38.54 35.80 -0.29
CA ILE A 660 -37.48 36.63 0.29
C ILE A 660 -38.06 37.85 1.00
N LYS A 661 -39.03 38.55 0.39
CA LYS A 661 -39.71 39.71 1.02
C LYS A 661 -40.39 39.34 2.34
N ASN A 662 -41.05 38.18 2.39
CA ASN A 662 -41.71 37.70 3.60
C ASN A 662 -40.68 37.35 4.68
N ALA A 663 -39.57 36.70 4.33
CA ALA A 663 -38.51 36.39 5.27
C ALA A 663 -37.90 37.67 5.89
N VAL A 664 -37.58 38.67 5.06
CA VAL A 664 -37.00 39.95 5.51
C VAL A 664 -37.99 40.83 6.30
N ARG A 665 -39.29 40.57 6.21
CA ARG A 665 -40.28 41.22 7.11
C ARG A 665 -40.19 40.69 8.54
N VAL A 666 -39.89 39.41 8.70
CA VAL A 666 -39.80 38.74 10.02
C VAL A 666 -38.44 39.02 10.65
N GLU A 667 -37.37 38.96 9.87
CA GLU A 667 -36.00 39.18 10.34
C GLU A 667 -35.41 40.39 9.59
N ALA A 668 -34.98 41.42 10.33
CA ALA A 668 -34.43 42.65 9.75
C ALA A 668 -33.16 42.41 8.90
N GLU A 669 -32.45 41.31 9.16
CA GLU A 669 -31.24 40.89 8.46
C GLU A 669 -31.15 39.37 8.37
N ILE A 670 -30.88 38.83 7.18
CA ILE A 670 -30.77 37.39 6.93
C ILE A 670 -29.43 37.08 6.24
N PRO A 671 -28.60 36.17 6.78
CA PRO A 671 -27.39 35.72 6.10
C PRO A 671 -27.72 35.03 4.78
N LEU A 672 -27.01 35.36 3.70
CA LEU A 672 -27.30 34.78 2.37
C LEU A 672 -27.10 33.25 2.34
N ALA A 673 -26.20 32.70 3.15
CA ALA A 673 -26.06 31.25 3.27
C ALA A 673 -27.33 30.58 3.81
N ARG A 674 -27.98 31.20 4.80
CA ARG A 674 -29.24 30.73 5.37
C ARG A 674 -30.39 30.93 4.40
N LEU A 675 -30.51 32.13 3.82
CA LEU A 675 -31.54 32.43 2.82
C LEU A 675 -31.49 31.46 1.63
N ALA A 676 -30.28 31.13 1.19
CA ALA A 676 -30.09 30.17 0.13
C ALA A 676 -30.65 28.80 0.59
N LEU A 677 -30.26 28.29 1.75
CA LEU A 677 -30.79 27.03 2.27
C LEU A 677 -32.33 27.04 2.38
N ASP A 678 -32.92 28.15 2.82
CA ASP A 678 -34.37 28.28 2.96
C ASP A 678 -35.08 28.23 1.59
N ILE A 679 -34.54 28.90 0.58
CA ILE A 679 -35.04 28.83 -0.80
C ILE A 679 -34.89 27.42 -1.36
N LYS A 680 -33.79 26.72 -1.05
CA LYS A 680 -33.60 25.32 -1.45
C LYS A 680 -34.70 24.44 -0.88
N ASN A 681 -34.96 24.57 0.41
CA ASN A 681 -35.90 23.73 1.10
C ASN A 681 -37.34 24.01 0.65
N HIS A 682 -37.62 25.26 0.22
CA HIS A 682 -38.96 25.65 -0.21
C HIS A 682 -39.24 25.37 -1.69
N PHE A 683 -38.26 25.61 -2.58
CA PHE A 683 -38.43 25.53 -4.04
C PHE A 683 -37.58 24.44 -4.69
N GLY A 684 -36.93 23.56 -3.91
CA GLY A 684 -35.93 22.62 -4.39
C GLY A 684 -36.41 21.68 -5.49
N ASP A 685 -37.67 21.25 -5.41
CA ASP A 685 -38.30 20.38 -6.40
C ASP A 685 -38.56 21.10 -7.74
N GLU A 686 -38.73 22.42 -7.71
CA GLU A 686 -38.96 23.28 -8.89
C GLU A 686 -37.64 23.79 -9.50
N ILE A 687 -36.56 23.85 -8.71
CA ILE A 687 -35.25 24.37 -9.13
C ILE A 687 -34.34 23.29 -9.76
N GLY A 688 -34.68 22.01 -9.61
CA GLY A 688 -34.16 20.89 -10.42
C GLY A 688 -32.73 20.41 -10.08
N GLU A 689 -32.48 19.13 -10.42
CA GLU A 689 -31.35 18.24 -10.06
C GLU A 689 -29.91 18.69 -10.42
N GLN A 690 -29.69 19.94 -10.83
CA GLN A 690 -28.35 20.46 -11.04
C GLN A 690 -27.85 21.17 -9.78
N GLY A 691 -26.93 20.48 -9.08
CA GLY A 691 -26.19 20.89 -7.88
C GLY A 691 -26.29 22.36 -7.44
N TRP A 692 -26.48 22.51 -6.13
CA TRP A 692 -26.68 23.78 -5.42
C TRP A 692 -25.94 24.99 -5.99
N ILE A 693 -26.70 26.07 -6.22
CA ILE A 693 -26.23 27.34 -6.77
C ILE A 693 -25.13 27.89 -5.83
N GLY A 694 -23.87 27.83 -6.26
CA GLY A 694 -22.75 28.39 -5.49
C GLY A 694 -22.99 29.86 -5.14
N HIS A 695 -22.45 30.32 -4.00
CA HIS A 695 -22.70 31.64 -3.40
C HIS A 695 -22.72 32.82 -4.39
N LYS A 696 -21.79 32.84 -5.35
CA LYS A 696 -21.71 33.89 -6.38
C LYS A 696 -22.90 33.89 -7.35
N LYS A 697 -23.38 32.71 -7.75
CA LYS A 697 -24.56 32.58 -8.61
C LYS A 697 -25.83 32.93 -7.84
N PHE A 698 -25.92 32.54 -6.56
CA PHE A 698 -27.05 32.86 -5.69
C PHE A 698 -27.15 34.37 -5.44
N SER A 699 -26.03 35.01 -5.10
CA SER A 699 -25.96 36.47 -4.94
C SER A 699 -26.35 37.20 -6.23
N GLY A 700 -25.93 36.68 -7.39
CA GLY A 700 -26.34 37.19 -8.70
C GLY A 700 -27.86 37.08 -8.94
N LEU A 701 -28.46 35.92 -8.63
CA LEU A 701 -29.91 35.72 -8.71
C LEU A 701 -30.65 36.72 -7.82
N VAL A 702 -30.30 36.79 -6.53
CA VAL A 702 -30.92 37.72 -5.57
C VAL A 702 -30.80 39.17 -6.04
N SER A 703 -29.64 39.57 -6.59
CA SER A 703 -29.43 40.92 -7.13
C SER A 703 -30.27 41.25 -8.38
N SER A 704 -30.76 40.23 -9.08
CA SER A 704 -31.59 40.38 -10.29
C SER A 704 -33.10 40.39 -10.01
N LEU A 705 -33.51 40.04 -8.78
CA LEU A 705 -34.91 40.02 -8.38
C LEU A 705 -35.40 41.44 -8.01
N PRO A 706 -36.65 41.81 -8.35
CA PRO A 706 -37.23 43.10 -7.98
C PRO A 706 -37.64 43.13 -6.49
N LEU A 707 -36.65 43.26 -5.61
CA LEU A 707 -36.80 43.30 -4.15
C LEU A 707 -36.85 44.73 -3.63
N GLU A 708 -38.03 45.36 -3.67
CA GLU A 708 -38.25 46.69 -3.05
C GLU A 708 -38.13 46.64 -1.52
N GLY A 709 -37.53 47.67 -0.93
CA GLY A 709 -37.37 47.80 0.53
C GLY A 709 -36.29 46.89 1.14
N VAL A 710 -35.38 46.36 0.32
CA VAL A 710 -34.37 45.39 0.75
C VAL A 710 -33.00 45.74 0.15
N LYS A 711 -31.94 45.68 0.97
CA LYS A 711 -30.55 45.93 0.57
C LYS A 711 -29.74 44.64 0.67
N LEU A 712 -29.05 44.30 -0.43
CA LEU A 712 -28.10 43.19 -0.49
C LEU A 712 -26.69 43.71 -0.16
N GLU A 713 -26.02 43.13 0.83
CA GLU A 713 -24.65 43.46 1.22
C GLU A 713 -23.73 42.26 1.04
N LEU A 714 -22.73 42.40 0.16
CA LEU A 714 -21.81 41.33 -0.26
C LEU A 714 -20.39 41.54 0.28
N ASP A 715 -20.17 42.58 1.08
CA ASP A 715 -18.84 42.98 1.56
C ASP A 715 -18.32 42.05 2.67
N SER A 716 -19.21 41.25 3.27
CA SER A 716 -18.88 40.15 4.17
C SER A 716 -19.16 38.80 3.49
N SER A 717 -18.43 37.75 3.87
CA SER A 717 -18.73 36.37 3.46
C SER A 717 -19.36 35.63 4.64
N PRO A 718 -20.60 35.11 4.53
CA PRO A 718 -21.38 34.88 3.31
C PRO A 718 -22.31 36.04 2.88
N GLY A 719 -22.23 37.23 3.45
CA GLY A 719 -23.04 38.39 3.05
C GLY A 719 -24.48 38.30 3.59
N PHE A 720 -25.22 39.40 3.51
CA PHE A 720 -26.55 39.50 4.13
C PHE A 720 -27.54 40.22 3.22
N ILE A 721 -28.81 39.93 3.43
CA ILE A 721 -29.92 40.71 2.90
C ILE A 721 -30.63 41.38 4.08
N ARG A 722 -30.86 42.69 4.00
CA ARG A 722 -31.44 43.46 5.11
C ARG A 722 -32.58 44.34 4.65
N ARG A 723 -33.55 44.60 5.53
CA ARG A 723 -34.63 45.55 5.27
C ARG A 723 -34.05 46.97 5.23
N ILE A 724 -34.48 47.75 4.25
CA ILE A 724 -34.27 49.20 4.25
C ILE A 724 -35.49 49.76 4.98
N ASP A 725 -35.28 50.26 6.19
CA ASP A 725 -36.33 50.96 6.94
C ASP A 725 -36.67 52.32 6.31
#